data_AF-A0A2V8LGA2-F1
#
_entry.id   AF-A0A2V8LGA2-F1
#
_cell.length_a   1.000
_cell.length_b   1.000
_cell.length_c   1.000
_cell.angle_alpha   90.00
_cell.angle_beta   90.00
_cell.angle_gamma   90.00
#
_symmetry.space_group_name_H-M   'P 1'
#
loop_
_entity.id
_entity.type
_entity.pdbx_description
1 polymer ?
#
loop_
_entity_poly.entity_id
_entity_poly.type
_entity_poly.pdbx_seq_one_letter_code
_entity_poly.pdbx_strand_id
1 'polypeptide(L)'
;MPTGSPEVSLADKEEQKLHASEARLLEFMAGMNATKFYSVFIPSSWFSSIDETLQSSIKTAFKWLVFEALRMDLERRANELVDRGPTPLPSFNSGFDKKDGAANDTAASLRANFDLTFQLPVYIEELGELRLNLERYDQLIKKDSGKLDDLNQLVRYLGHQPLPTNFDQENELYKHALRETEGNPIRTELLFKAGAGLVVDRIGDMYEGSFNRKGFTYNYLKEITESEELLRRPEYTWLSTTICDPRSPFHEMTISSALIDLKQAIVDLKHQPFMTRDLPEDVVRYQHRSRGVLVWDQETLREVITVNDQYENFISTKSYEPSEQLDNAARETARARVRLKIRNLIRRARKVQPLTPSTEGLALKTALITEVQYLQNAQPILSRVLEISSRLGVDNELRVTLAEQGSYLLRGAQRVFVAEQFYVTRKNDLSLGGPFVTDFEWWDGTRPVSYRVYELGSKEDLVGYLNVQRKSIAFLARDVVVPVQTFFATQNIYLPRSDAQVDWDTVLADLDAYDNKTPGNPIGALETFVRTDMDKVSLDSCYGLAQIDEQRSTDYFLSIRNSLRVRFYERCKLLAHAKAIDDTIDELKNYGEIEKSFNDNLAGAFPFAQVNAPQLDPWAMLKFFKVFKDKEKAAREALDRSAEFGAHPQPAIDFLDQMNRAREFFAPFIEKNQGPSFDFRVQFRVNREQEIAANQIIDWKLEVGKKKFTYTSDDLTGHWIYGEPVRLTLRWANDSPNHPMAGVEPMLVTVKERSAIFEYNDRWSLFTLLLRHGLQLKRAGASAECDQGYDADPYTLGFIVKTAPDPAAQFGQPQALNSPLAGVFLRITMLGANKPEPIMLPCLPIKAPPVPSLHPAAIRTAANKDN
;
A
#
# COMPACT_ATOMS: atom_id res chain seq x y z
N MET A 1 59.84 -50.61 -6.58
CA MET A 1 61.23 -50.46 -7.03
C MET A 1 62.12 -50.64 -5.82
N PRO A 2 63.13 -51.52 -5.85
CA PRO A 2 64.01 -51.69 -4.71
C PRO A 2 64.87 -50.44 -4.54
N THR A 3 65.01 -50.06 -3.28
CA THR A 3 65.75 -48.93 -2.73
C THR A 3 67.20 -48.97 -3.17
N GLY A 4 67.64 -47.97 -3.93
CA GLY A 4 69.06 -47.72 -4.18
C GLY A 4 69.75 -47.36 -2.87
N SER A 5 70.76 -48.13 -2.52
CA SER A 5 71.72 -47.80 -1.46
C SER A 5 72.46 -46.52 -1.87
N PRO A 6 72.66 -45.53 -0.98
CA PRO A 6 73.42 -44.34 -1.32
C PRO A 6 74.90 -44.72 -1.54
N GLU A 7 75.44 -44.39 -2.70
CA GLU A 7 76.89 -44.46 -2.97
C GLU A 7 77.60 -43.47 -2.03
N VAL A 8 78.33 -44.03 -1.07
CA VAL A 8 79.21 -43.30 -0.16
C VAL A 8 80.33 -42.65 -0.97
N SER A 9 80.50 -41.33 -0.84
CA SER A 9 81.40 -40.53 -1.67
C SER A 9 82.88 -40.86 -1.41
N LEU A 10 83.76 -40.45 -2.33
CA LEU A 10 85.22 -40.63 -2.17
C LEU A 10 85.77 -39.90 -0.93
N ALA A 11 85.16 -38.76 -0.57
CA ALA A 11 85.47 -38.02 0.65
C ALA A 11 85.12 -38.83 1.91
N ASP A 12 83.92 -39.44 1.94
CA ASP A 12 83.47 -40.27 3.07
C ASP A 12 84.38 -41.50 3.29
N LYS A 13 84.97 -42.05 2.22
CA LYS A 13 85.93 -43.18 2.32
C LYS A 13 87.30 -42.78 2.85
N GLU A 14 87.78 -41.58 2.53
CA GLU A 14 89.02 -41.04 3.10
C GLU A 14 88.82 -40.66 4.58
N GLU A 15 87.65 -40.11 4.91
CA GLU A 15 87.23 -39.76 6.26
C GLU A 15 87.08 -40.99 7.17
N GLN A 16 86.42 -42.06 6.71
CA GLN A 16 86.35 -43.33 7.45
C GLN A 16 87.73 -43.93 7.73
N LYS A 17 88.69 -43.78 6.82
CA LYS A 17 90.07 -44.22 7.04
C LYS A 17 90.79 -43.34 8.06
N LEU A 18 90.52 -42.03 8.06
CA LEU A 18 91.08 -41.09 9.03
C LEU A 18 90.60 -41.41 10.46
N HIS A 19 89.28 -41.60 10.67
CA HIS A 19 88.71 -41.97 11.98
C HIS A 19 89.19 -43.33 12.48
N ALA A 20 89.29 -44.34 11.61
CA ALA A 20 89.83 -45.65 11.98
C ALA A 20 91.32 -45.58 12.36
N SER A 21 92.06 -44.62 11.78
CA SER A 21 93.48 -44.38 12.09
C SER A 21 93.66 -43.59 13.39
N GLU A 22 92.77 -42.62 13.65
CA GLU A 22 92.69 -41.86 14.91
C GLU A 22 92.38 -42.77 16.10
N ALA A 23 91.31 -43.58 16.03
CA ALA A 23 90.91 -44.46 17.13
C ALA A 23 92.01 -45.48 17.48
N ARG A 24 92.65 -46.07 16.45
CA ARG A 24 93.81 -46.94 16.65
C ARG A 24 95.00 -46.20 17.27
N LEU A 25 95.29 -44.99 16.81
CA LEU A 25 96.37 -44.18 17.36
C LEU A 25 96.11 -43.88 18.84
N LEU A 26 94.92 -43.40 19.21
CA LEU A 26 94.54 -43.11 20.59
C LEU A 26 94.56 -44.36 21.49
N GLU A 27 94.13 -45.52 20.97
CA GLU A 27 94.18 -46.81 21.66
C GLU A 27 95.62 -47.30 21.89
N PHE A 28 96.48 -47.25 20.86
CA PHE A 28 97.90 -47.57 20.98
C PHE A 28 98.63 -46.63 21.95
N MET A 29 98.25 -45.35 21.93
CA MET A 29 98.79 -44.32 22.79
C MET A 29 98.37 -44.53 24.26
N ALA A 30 97.11 -44.83 24.53
CA ALA A 30 96.61 -45.08 25.88
C ALA A 30 97.28 -46.28 26.59
N GLY A 31 97.90 -47.20 25.85
CA GLY A 31 98.69 -48.30 26.39
C GLY A 31 100.13 -47.95 26.80
N MET A 32 100.60 -46.72 26.54
CA MET A 32 101.97 -46.29 26.84
C MET A 32 102.09 -45.72 28.26
N ASN A 33 102.59 -46.54 29.20
CA ASN A 33 102.87 -46.13 30.59
C ASN A 33 104.26 -45.49 30.82
N ALA A 34 105.11 -45.40 29.78
CA ALA A 34 106.48 -44.90 29.92
C ALA A 34 106.62 -43.50 29.30
N THR A 35 107.13 -42.54 30.09
CA THR A 35 107.28 -41.13 29.68
C THR A 35 108.64 -40.81 29.04
N LYS A 36 109.63 -41.71 29.19
CA LYS A 36 110.97 -41.65 28.57
C LYS A 36 111.53 -43.07 28.42
N PHE A 37 112.31 -43.33 27.39
CA PHE A 37 113.09 -44.57 27.33
C PHE A 37 114.27 -44.48 28.29
N TYR A 38 114.14 -45.16 29.44
CA TYR A 38 115.19 -45.26 30.44
C TYR A 38 115.65 -46.71 30.61
N SER A 39 116.96 -46.91 30.62
CA SER A 39 117.61 -48.17 30.99
C SER A 39 118.69 -47.87 32.02
N VAL A 40 118.78 -48.68 33.08
CA VAL A 40 119.84 -48.60 34.10
C VAL A 40 121.23 -48.82 33.49
N PHE A 41 121.31 -49.47 32.33
CA PHE A 41 122.54 -49.96 31.72
C PHE A 41 122.99 -49.20 30.46
N ILE A 42 122.23 -48.20 29.99
CA ILE A 42 122.51 -47.48 28.75
C ILE A 42 122.37 -45.96 28.98
N PRO A 43 123.34 -45.11 28.53
CA PRO A 43 123.28 -43.66 28.73
C PRO A 43 122.03 -43.03 28.12
N SER A 44 121.38 -42.13 28.87
CA SER A 44 120.16 -41.42 28.43
C SER A 44 120.36 -40.58 27.15
N SER A 45 121.60 -40.18 26.82
CA SER A 45 121.94 -39.47 25.58
C SER A 45 121.82 -40.33 24.31
N TRP A 46 121.78 -41.67 24.43
CA TRP A 46 121.57 -42.55 23.28
C TRP A 46 120.08 -42.66 22.91
N PHE A 47 119.21 -42.45 23.90
CA PHE A 47 117.77 -42.42 23.70
C PHE A 47 117.25 -41.02 23.40
N SER A 48 118.04 -39.95 23.55
CA SER A 48 117.56 -38.58 23.30
C SER A 48 117.07 -38.38 21.86
N SER A 49 117.74 -38.97 20.87
CA SER A 49 117.27 -38.93 19.48
C SER A 49 115.97 -39.74 19.26
N ILE A 50 115.77 -40.81 20.02
CA ILE A 50 114.56 -41.65 19.97
C ILE A 50 113.42 -40.94 20.70
N ASP A 51 113.67 -40.32 21.85
CA ASP A 51 112.71 -39.51 22.60
C ASP A 51 112.32 -38.25 21.80
N GLU A 52 113.26 -37.55 21.15
CA GLU A 52 112.99 -36.43 20.24
C GLU A 52 112.20 -36.88 19.00
N THR A 53 112.55 -38.04 18.42
CA THR A 53 111.82 -38.62 17.29
C THR A 53 110.42 -39.06 17.71
N LEU A 54 110.25 -39.62 18.90
CA LEU A 54 108.96 -40.01 19.47
C LEU A 54 108.10 -38.77 19.73
N GLN A 55 108.63 -37.75 20.39
CA GLN A 55 107.95 -36.48 20.61
C GLN A 55 107.56 -35.79 19.30
N SER A 56 108.46 -35.76 18.31
CA SER A 56 108.19 -35.20 16.97
C SER A 56 107.14 -36.01 16.19
N SER A 57 107.18 -37.35 16.29
CA SER A 57 106.21 -38.24 15.63
C SER A 57 104.82 -38.10 16.25
N ILE A 58 104.74 -38.04 17.58
CA ILE A 58 103.48 -37.80 18.30
C ILE A 58 102.93 -36.41 17.98
N LYS A 59 103.77 -35.36 17.98
CA LYS A 59 103.39 -34.00 17.56
C LYS A 59 102.82 -33.98 16.14
N THR A 60 103.46 -34.70 15.22
CA THR A 60 103.01 -34.81 13.82
C THR A 60 101.68 -35.57 13.72
N ALA A 61 101.50 -36.63 14.50
CA ALA A 61 100.26 -37.40 14.57
C ALA A 61 99.11 -36.59 15.17
N PHE A 62 99.35 -35.80 16.23
CA PHE A 62 98.37 -34.87 16.77
C PHE A 62 97.96 -33.82 15.74
N LYS A 63 98.91 -33.25 14.99
CA LYS A 63 98.62 -32.23 13.97
C LYS A 63 97.76 -32.76 12.83
N TRP A 64 98.16 -33.87 12.22
CA TRP A 64 97.61 -34.32 10.94
C TRP A 64 96.53 -35.40 11.06
N LEU A 65 96.42 -36.08 12.19
CA LEU A 65 95.40 -37.12 12.42
C LEU A 65 94.38 -36.63 13.44
N VAL A 66 94.80 -36.26 14.66
CA VAL A 66 93.86 -35.91 15.74
C VAL A 66 93.19 -34.55 15.49
N PHE A 67 93.95 -33.47 15.35
CA PHE A 67 93.36 -32.13 15.17
C PHE A 67 92.62 -31.96 13.85
N GLU A 68 93.06 -32.66 12.80
CA GLU A 68 92.41 -32.60 11.48
C GLU A 68 91.09 -33.39 11.47
N ALA A 69 91.03 -34.57 12.12
CA ALA A 69 89.79 -35.32 12.28
C ALA A 69 88.75 -34.55 13.12
N LEU A 70 89.17 -34.00 14.27
CA LEU A 70 88.30 -33.14 15.08
C LEU A 70 87.81 -31.90 14.30
N ARG A 71 88.65 -31.33 13.43
CA ARG A 71 88.28 -30.20 12.56
C ARG A 71 87.16 -30.57 11.60
N MET A 72 87.34 -31.67 10.87
CA MET A 72 86.38 -32.15 9.87
C MET A 72 85.03 -32.49 10.52
N ASP A 73 85.06 -33.13 11.69
CA ASP A 73 83.85 -33.46 12.45
C ASP A 73 83.10 -32.24 12.97
N LEU A 74 83.84 -31.27 13.52
CA LEU A 74 83.26 -30.00 13.94
C LEU A 74 82.66 -29.24 12.76
N GLU A 75 83.36 -29.18 11.61
CA GLU A 75 82.84 -28.53 10.39
C GLU A 75 81.61 -29.25 9.84
N ARG A 76 81.60 -30.59 9.82
CA ARG A 76 80.43 -31.37 9.43
C ARG A 76 79.23 -31.08 10.33
N ARG A 77 79.40 -31.18 11.65
CA ARG A 77 78.32 -30.91 12.60
C ARG A 77 77.85 -29.46 12.53
N ALA A 78 78.76 -28.53 12.29
CA ALA A 78 78.45 -27.13 12.10
C ALA A 78 77.63 -26.89 10.82
N ASN A 79 78.02 -27.52 9.70
CA ASN A 79 77.25 -27.48 8.45
C ASN A 79 75.88 -28.16 8.60
N GLU A 80 75.80 -29.31 9.25
CA GLU A 80 74.53 -29.99 9.54
C GLU A 80 73.57 -29.10 10.34
N LEU A 81 74.09 -28.33 11.32
CA LEU A 81 73.27 -27.40 12.11
C LEU A 81 72.80 -26.19 11.29
N VAL A 82 73.62 -25.68 10.37
CA VAL A 82 73.29 -24.53 9.50
C VAL A 82 72.43 -24.93 8.28
N ASP A 83 72.54 -26.18 7.80
CA ASP A 83 71.76 -26.72 6.67
C ASP A 83 70.36 -27.22 7.08
N ARG A 84 70.01 -27.17 8.38
CA ARG A 84 68.64 -27.43 8.89
C ARG A 84 67.61 -26.36 8.48
N GLY A 85 68.05 -25.29 7.81
CA GLY A 85 67.18 -24.17 7.42
C GLY A 85 66.21 -24.49 6.28
N PRO A 86 64.99 -23.90 6.29
CA PRO A 86 64.12 -23.93 5.12
C PRO A 86 64.65 -23.00 4.01
N THR A 87 64.44 -23.39 2.75
CA THR A 87 64.72 -22.53 1.57
C THR A 87 64.06 -21.14 1.71
N PRO A 88 64.74 -20.04 1.32
CA PRO A 88 64.27 -18.68 1.59
C PRO A 88 62.95 -18.34 0.89
N LEU A 89 62.10 -17.60 1.61
CA LEU A 89 60.82 -17.05 1.12
C LEU A 89 61.05 -15.98 0.02
N PRO A 90 60.18 -15.90 -1.00
CA PRO A 90 60.21 -14.82 -1.99
C PRO A 90 59.71 -13.49 -1.40
N SER A 91 60.28 -12.38 -1.90
CA SER A 91 60.14 -11.01 -1.41
C SER A 91 58.69 -10.51 -1.25
N PHE A 92 58.45 -9.80 -0.13
CA PHE A 92 57.30 -8.91 0.07
C PHE A 92 57.29 -7.80 -1.00
N ASN A 93 56.30 -7.83 -1.89
CA ASN A 93 55.85 -6.61 -2.58
C ASN A 93 54.55 -6.15 -1.92
N SER A 94 54.63 -4.97 -1.32
CA SER A 94 53.50 -4.16 -0.88
C SER A 94 52.66 -3.77 -2.10
N GLY A 95 51.38 -4.12 -2.07
CA GLY A 95 50.45 -3.84 -3.17
C GLY A 95 49.07 -4.34 -2.82
N PHE A 96 48.38 -3.60 -1.95
CA PHE A 96 46.92 -3.63 -1.90
C PHE A 96 46.40 -3.14 -3.25
N ASP A 97 45.92 -4.04 -4.10
CA ASP A 97 44.88 -3.68 -5.05
C ASP A 97 43.91 -4.82 -5.33
N LYS A 98 42.63 -4.47 -5.27
CA LYS A 98 41.47 -5.34 -5.48
C LYS A 98 41.31 -5.67 -6.97
N LYS A 99 41.07 -6.95 -7.30
CA LYS A 99 39.79 -7.43 -7.87
C LYS A 99 39.86 -8.90 -8.31
N ASP A 100 38.76 -9.57 -7.99
CA ASP A 100 38.07 -10.66 -8.70
C ASP A 100 38.82 -11.94 -9.09
N GLY A 101 38.18 -13.07 -8.76
CA GLY A 101 38.31 -14.32 -9.51
C GLY A 101 38.79 -15.51 -8.70
N ALA A 102 37.88 -16.44 -8.45
CA ALA A 102 38.19 -17.79 -8.01
C ALA A 102 39.24 -18.44 -8.93
N ALA A 103 40.39 -18.85 -8.39
CA ALA A 103 41.31 -19.76 -9.05
C ALA A 103 42.24 -20.45 -8.04
N ASN A 104 42.10 -21.78 -8.01
CA ASN A 104 43.11 -22.80 -7.70
C ASN A 104 43.75 -22.86 -6.30
N ASP A 105 43.15 -23.74 -5.49
CA ASP A 105 43.64 -24.38 -4.26
C ASP A 105 44.99 -25.14 -4.40
N THR A 106 45.69 -25.08 -5.53
CA THR A 106 46.95 -25.77 -5.76
C THR A 106 48.21 -24.98 -5.35
N ALA A 107 48.09 -23.68 -5.08
CA ALA A 107 49.21 -22.88 -4.53
C ALA A 107 49.36 -23.01 -3.00
N ALA A 108 48.33 -23.49 -2.30
CA ALA A 108 48.37 -23.73 -0.86
C ALA A 108 49.14 -25.02 -0.49
N SER A 109 49.33 -25.93 -1.44
CA SER A 109 49.97 -27.24 -1.24
C SER A 109 51.50 -27.20 -1.31
N LEU A 110 52.10 -26.07 -1.71
CA LEU A 110 53.56 -25.91 -1.85
C LEU A 110 54.20 -25.12 -0.69
N ARG A 111 53.43 -24.68 0.31
CA ARG A 111 53.89 -23.77 1.38
C ARG A 111 54.02 -24.40 2.76
N ALA A 112 54.08 -25.72 2.85
CA ALA A 112 54.10 -26.41 4.13
C ALA A 112 54.91 -27.72 4.07
N ASN A 113 56.16 -27.66 3.65
CA ASN A 113 57.15 -28.59 4.22
C ASN A 113 57.66 -27.96 5.52
N PHE A 114 56.77 -27.93 6.53
CA PHE A 114 57.18 -27.61 7.89
C PHE A 114 57.94 -28.82 8.42
N ASP A 115 59.19 -28.63 8.79
CA ASP A 115 59.82 -29.53 9.73
C ASP A 115 59.21 -29.26 11.12
N LEU A 116 58.17 -30.02 11.48
CA LEU A 116 57.53 -29.99 12.80
C LEU A 116 58.49 -30.42 13.92
N THR A 117 59.70 -30.89 13.59
CA THR A 117 60.72 -31.25 14.57
C THR A 117 61.64 -30.10 14.96
N PHE A 118 61.65 -28.99 14.21
CA PHE A 118 62.47 -27.83 14.55
C PHE A 118 61.88 -27.09 15.76
N GLN A 119 62.54 -27.20 16.91
CA GLN A 119 62.22 -26.47 18.13
C GLN A 119 63.32 -25.46 18.43
N LEU A 120 62.98 -24.18 18.46
CA LEU A 120 63.95 -23.11 18.67
C LEU A 120 64.79 -23.26 19.95
N PRO A 121 64.24 -23.68 21.12
CA PRO A 121 65.03 -23.88 22.33
C PRO A 121 66.16 -24.91 22.15
N VAL A 122 65.83 -26.06 21.54
CA VAL A 122 66.78 -27.15 21.28
C VAL A 122 67.89 -26.68 20.35
N TYR A 123 67.52 -25.95 19.30
CA TYR A 123 68.48 -25.43 18.34
C TYR A 123 69.42 -24.39 18.96
N ILE A 124 68.92 -23.50 19.82
CA ILE A 124 69.76 -22.54 20.56
C ILE A 124 70.78 -23.27 21.44
N GLU A 125 70.35 -24.32 22.15
CA GLU A 125 71.24 -25.14 22.97
C GLU A 125 72.31 -25.86 22.13
N GLU A 126 71.93 -26.51 21.03
CA GLU A 126 72.88 -27.17 20.12
C GLU A 126 73.90 -26.17 19.53
N LEU A 127 73.46 -24.95 19.19
CA LEU A 127 74.33 -23.89 18.68
C LEU A 127 75.28 -23.34 19.77
N GLY A 128 74.80 -23.27 21.01
CA GLY A 128 75.60 -22.95 22.19
C GLY A 128 76.66 -24.01 22.48
N GLU A 129 76.28 -25.29 22.47
CA GLU A 129 77.20 -26.41 22.62
C GLU A 129 78.25 -26.43 21.52
N LEU A 130 77.85 -26.23 20.26
CA LEU A 130 78.78 -26.14 19.15
C LEU A 130 79.77 -24.99 19.35
N ARG A 131 79.30 -23.82 19.79
CA ARG A 131 80.17 -22.67 20.07
C ARG A 131 81.20 -22.98 21.14
N LEU A 132 80.77 -23.54 22.28
CA LEU A 132 81.68 -23.91 23.37
C LEU A 132 82.74 -24.90 22.90
N ASN A 133 82.36 -25.87 22.06
CA ASN A 133 83.29 -26.86 21.52
C ASN A 133 84.22 -26.27 20.44
N LEU A 134 83.75 -25.33 19.60
CA LEU A 134 84.62 -24.59 18.69
C LEU A 134 85.66 -23.74 19.45
N GLU A 135 85.28 -23.11 20.56
CA GLU A 135 86.21 -22.38 21.43
C GLU A 135 87.23 -23.32 22.09
N ARG A 136 86.80 -24.52 22.52
CA ARG A 136 87.72 -25.56 23.02
C ARG A 136 88.69 -26.02 21.95
N TYR A 137 88.23 -26.21 20.72
CA TYR A 137 89.09 -26.59 19.61
C TYR A 137 90.11 -25.48 19.31
N ASP A 138 89.67 -24.22 19.26
CA ASP A 138 90.56 -23.06 19.07
C ASP A 138 91.61 -22.91 20.19
N GLN A 139 91.26 -23.24 21.44
CA GLN A 139 92.23 -23.32 22.54
C GLN A 139 93.18 -24.51 22.40
N LEU A 140 92.70 -25.64 21.89
CA LEU A 140 93.47 -26.87 21.74
C LEU A 140 94.55 -26.76 20.66
N ILE A 141 94.26 -26.05 19.56
CA ILE A 141 95.17 -25.90 18.42
C ILE A 141 96.20 -24.77 18.58
N LYS A 142 96.10 -23.97 19.65
CA LYS A 142 97.01 -22.86 19.93
C LYS A 142 98.18 -23.33 20.77
N LYS A 143 99.36 -22.79 20.43
CA LYS A 143 100.59 -23.07 21.15
C LYS A 143 100.45 -22.67 22.63
N ASP A 144 100.93 -23.53 23.52
CA ASP A 144 100.95 -23.41 24.98
C ASP A 144 99.58 -23.37 25.69
N SER A 145 98.46 -23.51 24.97
CA SER A 145 97.10 -23.48 25.57
C SER A 145 96.37 -24.82 25.60
N GLY A 146 96.85 -25.84 24.86
CA GLY A 146 96.20 -27.15 24.80
C GLY A 146 96.12 -27.87 26.15
N LYS A 147 94.91 -28.30 26.54
CA LYS A 147 94.65 -29.10 27.74
C LYS A 147 94.01 -30.44 27.36
N LEU A 148 94.38 -31.48 28.11
CA LEU A 148 93.84 -32.82 27.93
C LEU A 148 92.32 -32.88 28.19
N ASP A 149 91.82 -32.08 29.14
CA ASP A 149 90.40 -31.99 29.45
C ASP A 149 89.58 -31.44 28.27
N ASP A 150 90.10 -30.43 27.56
CA ASP A 150 89.45 -29.87 26.37
C ASP A 150 89.39 -30.88 25.22
N LEU A 151 90.44 -31.67 25.01
CA LEU A 151 90.44 -32.79 24.05
C LEU A 151 89.39 -33.84 24.43
N ASN A 152 89.35 -34.27 25.69
CA ASN A 152 88.42 -35.30 26.17
C ASN A 152 86.95 -34.84 26.05
N GLN A 153 86.67 -33.55 26.31
CA GLN A 153 85.33 -33.00 26.16
C GLN A 153 84.90 -32.87 24.69
N LEU A 154 85.82 -32.50 23.79
CA LEU A 154 85.59 -32.48 22.34
C LEU A 154 85.28 -33.86 21.76
N VAL A 155 86.09 -34.86 22.11
CA VAL A 155 85.91 -36.25 21.67
C VAL A 155 84.54 -36.78 22.12
N ARG A 156 84.14 -36.49 23.38
CA ARG A 156 82.80 -36.85 23.89
C ARG A 156 81.68 -36.13 23.16
N TYR A 157 81.82 -34.83 22.90
CA TYR A 157 80.82 -34.04 22.18
C TYR A 157 80.57 -34.60 20.77
N LEU A 158 81.63 -34.96 20.05
CA LEU A 158 81.56 -35.51 18.70
C LEU A 158 81.10 -36.99 18.64
N GLY A 159 80.84 -37.62 19.79
CA GLY A 159 80.35 -39.00 19.86
C GLY A 159 81.44 -40.07 19.68
N HIS A 160 82.72 -39.69 19.77
CA HIS A 160 83.85 -40.61 19.78
C HIS A 160 83.98 -41.31 21.13
N GLN A 161 84.72 -42.44 21.18
CA GLN A 161 84.96 -43.11 22.46
C GLN A 161 85.80 -42.22 23.39
N PRO A 162 85.40 -42.03 24.66
CA PRO A 162 86.17 -41.24 25.61
C PRO A 162 87.52 -41.90 25.86
N LEU A 163 88.49 -41.11 26.35
CA LEU A 163 89.80 -41.65 26.73
C LEU A 163 89.62 -42.84 27.70
N PRO A 164 90.38 -43.95 27.52
CA PRO A 164 90.27 -45.14 28.37
C PRO A 164 90.41 -44.83 29.86
N THR A 165 89.76 -45.59 30.73
CA THR A 165 89.78 -45.35 32.20
C THR A 165 91.17 -45.50 32.82
N ASN A 166 92.09 -46.19 32.15
CA ASN A 166 93.49 -46.38 32.52
C ASN A 166 94.44 -45.34 31.89
N PHE A 167 93.93 -44.28 31.26
CA PHE A 167 94.75 -43.24 30.65
C PHE A 167 95.53 -42.44 31.70
N ASP A 168 96.85 -42.36 31.54
CA ASP A 168 97.71 -41.55 32.42
C ASP A 168 97.57 -40.06 32.08
N GLN A 169 96.77 -39.35 32.88
CA GLN A 169 96.54 -37.91 32.75
C GLN A 169 97.81 -37.07 33.02
N GLU A 170 98.83 -37.66 33.65
CA GLU A 170 100.10 -37.00 33.98
C GLU A 170 101.21 -37.29 32.96
N ASN A 171 100.91 -38.00 31.88
CA ASN A 171 101.92 -38.34 30.89
C ASN A 171 102.38 -37.11 30.08
N GLU A 172 103.64 -36.72 30.32
CA GLU A 172 104.30 -35.54 29.75
C GLU A 172 104.39 -35.55 28.22
N LEU A 173 104.38 -36.71 27.55
CA LEU A 173 104.42 -36.78 26.08
C LEU A 173 103.15 -36.21 25.46
N TYR A 174 101.98 -36.46 26.06
CA TYR A 174 100.70 -35.90 25.60
C TYR A 174 100.56 -34.44 25.97
N LYS A 175 100.93 -34.07 27.20
CA LYS A 175 100.92 -32.67 27.63
C LYS A 175 101.84 -31.82 26.74
N HIS A 176 103.01 -32.35 26.39
CA HIS A 176 103.94 -31.70 25.46
C HIS A 176 103.39 -31.63 24.04
N ALA A 177 102.84 -32.72 23.50
CA ALA A 177 102.22 -32.73 22.18
C ALA A 177 101.04 -31.75 22.07
N LEU A 178 100.18 -31.68 23.09
CA LEU A 178 99.06 -30.76 23.15
C LEU A 178 99.49 -29.29 23.27
N ARG A 179 100.60 -29.00 23.96
CA ARG A 179 101.11 -27.62 24.09
C ARG A 179 101.90 -27.14 22.87
N GLU A 180 102.64 -28.03 22.22
CA GLU A 180 103.57 -27.65 21.14
C GLU A 180 102.98 -27.79 19.73
N THR A 181 101.82 -28.45 19.57
CA THR A 181 101.20 -28.69 18.26
C THR A 181 100.26 -27.55 17.88
N GLU A 182 100.44 -27.02 16.66
CA GLU A 182 99.52 -26.06 16.07
C GLU A 182 98.64 -26.73 15.01
N GLY A 183 97.32 -26.52 15.09
CA GLY A 183 96.31 -27.03 14.16
C GLY A 183 95.76 -25.96 13.20
N ASN A 184 94.87 -26.38 12.30
CA ASN A 184 94.22 -25.49 11.35
C ASN A 184 92.95 -24.87 11.96
N PRO A 185 92.79 -23.53 11.98
CA PRO A 185 91.61 -22.89 12.55
C PRO A 185 90.36 -23.08 11.66
N ILE A 186 89.19 -23.16 12.29
CA ILE A 186 87.88 -23.19 11.61
C ILE A 186 87.35 -21.76 11.48
N ARG A 187 86.77 -21.42 10.32
CA ARG A 187 86.13 -20.10 10.11
C ARG A 187 84.75 -20.06 10.75
N THR A 188 84.64 -19.50 11.95
CA THR A 188 83.41 -19.52 12.76
C THR A 188 82.45 -18.35 12.48
N GLU A 189 82.92 -17.24 11.92
CA GLU A 189 82.11 -16.01 11.73
C GLU A 189 80.89 -16.22 10.82
N LEU A 190 81.09 -16.83 9.65
CA LEU A 190 80.00 -17.10 8.69
C LEU A 190 79.00 -18.09 9.25
N LEU A 191 79.49 -19.07 10.01
CA LEU A 191 78.68 -20.10 10.65
C LEU A 191 77.72 -19.49 11.67
N PHE A 192 78.23 -18.69 12.61
CA PHE A 192 77.40 -18.06 13.63
C PHE A 192 76.44 -17.02 13.06
N LYS A 193 76.83 -16.33 11.98
CA LYS A 193 75.93 -15.45 11.24
C LYS A 193 74.78 -16.23 10.59
N ALA A 194 75.07 -17.36 9.94
CA ALA A 194 74.06 -18.21 9.33
C ALA A 194 73.15 -18.86 10.40
N GLY A 195 73.74 -19.33 11.50
CA GLY A 195 73.00 -19.92 12.61
C GLY A 195 72.08 -18.92 13.32
N ALA A 196 72.54 -17.68 13.51
CA ALA A 196 71.70 -16.57 14.00
C ALA A 196 70.59 -16.20 13.00
N GLY A 197 70.87 -16.25 11.69
CA GLY A 197 69.87 -16.08 10.64
C GLY A 197 68.70 -17.07 10.77
N LEU A 198 68.99 -18.35 11.01
CA LEU A 198 67.96 -19.37 11.24
C LEU A 198 67.11 -19.11 12.49
N VAL A 199 67.71 -18.55 13.55
CA VAL A 199 66.96 -18.10 14.72
C VAL A 199 65.99 -16.98 14.35
N VAL A 200 66.44 -15.99 13.57
CA VAL A 200 65.59 -14.89 13.08
C VAL A 200 64.46 -15.40 12.19
N ASP A 201 64.76 -16.32 11.26
CA ASP A 201 63.76 -16.93 10.37
C ASP A 201 62.69 -17.68 11.18
N ARG A 202 63.09 -18.48 12.18
CA ARG A 202 62.14 -19.19 13.05
C ARG A 202 61.29 -18.23 13.88
N ILE A 203 61.85 -17.11 14.35
CA ILE A 203 61.06 -16.07 15.03
C ILE A 203 60.03 -15.47 14.06
N GLY A 204 60.41 -15.23 12.81
CA GLY A 204 59.50 -14.83 11.73
C GLY A 204 58.38 -15.84 11.49
N ASP A 205 58.70 -17.14 11.43
CA ASP A 205 57.71 -18.22 11.28
C ASP A 205 56.74 -18.29 12.47
N MET A 206 57.24 -18.12 13.70
CA MET A 206 56.40 -18.09 14.89
C MET A 206 55.48 -16.87 14.89
N TYR A 207 55.96 -15.71 14.42
CA TYR A 207 55.15 -14.52 14.20
C TYR A 207 54.04 -14.78 13.17
N GLU A 208 54.38 -15.22 11.96
CA GLU A 208 53.41 -15.51 10.89
C GLU A 208 52.42 -16.61 11.30
N GLY A 209 52.91 -17.64 11.99
CA GLY A 209 52.10 -18.73 12.51
C GLY A 209 51.12 -18.27 13.58
N SER A 210 51.53 -17.34 14.46
CA SER A 210 50.69 -16.76 15.51
C SER A 210 49.67 -15.77 14.95
N PHE A 211 50.07 -14.92 13.99
CA PHE A 211 49.28 -13.86 13.35
C PHE A 211 48.79 -14.23 11.94
N ASN A 212 48.39 -15.49 11.73
CA ASN A 212 48.05 -15.99 10.40
C ASN A 212 46.67 -15.50 9.87
N ARG A 213 46.46 -15.63 8.54
CA ARG A 213 45.19 -15.27 7.86
C ARG A 213 43.96 -16.04 8.34
N LYS A 214 44.12 -17.26 8.85
CA LYS A 214 43.01 -18.10 9.39
C LYS A 214 42.64 -17.68 10.83
N GLY A 215 43.42 -16.81 11.45
CA GLY A 215 43.19 -16.22 12.76
C GLY A 215 44.29 -16.54 13.77
N PHE A 216 44.20 -15.88 14.92
CA PHE A 216 45.23 -15.90 15.94
C PHE A 216 45.29 -17.19 16.77
N THR A 217 46.50 -17.64 17.09
CA THR A 217 46.79 -18.87 17.86
C THR A 217 47.87 -18.64 18.93
N TYR A 218 47.88 -19.49 19.96
CA TYR A 218 48.82 -19.47 21.08
C TYR A 218 49.83 -20.63 21.05
N ASN A 219 49.86 -21.40 19.96
CA ASN A 219 50.60 -22.67 19.90
C ASN A 219 52.10 -22.49 20.14
N TYR A 220 52.68 -21.37 19.71
CA TYR A 220 54.11 -21.09 19.84
C TYR A 220 54.50 -20.44 21.17
N LEU A 221 53.54 -20.06 22.03
CA LEU A 221 53.83 -19.31 23.26
C LEU A 221 54.79 -20.07 24.20
N LYS A 222 54.68 -21.41 24.24
CA LYS A 222 55.58 -22.25 25.03
C LYS A 222 57.01 -22.19 24.48
N GLU A 223 57.17 -22.44 23.18
CA GLU A 223 58.48 -22.43 22.50
C GLU A 223 59.17 -21.07 22.60
N ILE A 224 58.41 -19.98 22.41
CA ILE A 224 58.87 -18.60 22.58
C ILE A 224 59.34 -18.37 24.03
N THR A 225 58.58 -18.83 25.02
CA THR A 225 58.92 -18.64 26.44
C THR A 225 60.19 -19.38 26.82
N GLU A 226 60.36 -20.62 26.36
CA GLU A 226 61.56 -21.43 26.62
C GLU A 226 62.80 -20.83 25.93
N SER A 227 62.66 -20.35 24.69
CA SER A 227 63.75 -19.72 23.93
C SER A 227 64.20 -18.39 24.56
N GLU A 228 63.24 -17.60 25.07
CA GLU A 228 63.53 -16.33 25.74
C GLU A 228 64.33 -16.53 27.03
N GLU A 229 63.97 -17.54 27.83
CA GLU A 229 64.69 -17.86 29.07
C GLU A 229 66.09 -18.41 28.79
N LEU A 230 66.28 -19.15 27.69
CA LEU A 230 67.61 -19.57 27.24
C LEU A 230 68.49 -18.38 26.88
N LEU A 231 67.99 -17.45 26.05
CA LEU A 231 68.75 -16.29 25.58
C LEU A 231 69.15 -15.30 26.69
N ARG A 232 68.51 -15.37 27.87
CA ARG A 232 68.91 -14.60 29.06
C ARG A 232 70.19 -15.12 29.72
N ARG A 233 70.58 -16.36 29.49
CA ARG A 233 71.79 -16.92 30.12
C ARG A 233 73.03 -16.20 29.54
N PRO A 234 74.05 -15.91 30.37
CA PRO A 234 75.24 -15.15 29.94
C PRO A 234 75.95 -15.76 28.72
N GLU A 235 75.95 -17.08 28.58
CA GLU A 235 76.56 -17.82 27.46
C GLU A 235 75.96 -17.47 26.08
N TYR A 236 74.71 -16.98 26.02
CA TYR A 236 74.03 -16.65 24.76
C TYR A 236 74.04 -15.15 24.42
N THR A 237 74.83 -14.32 25.13
CA THR A 237 74.90 -12.86 24.89
C THR A 237 75.19 -12.50 23.43
N TRP A 238 76.01 -13.31 22.75
CA TRP A 238 76.35 -13.13 21.34
C TRP A 238 75.13 -13.25 20.41
N LEU A 239 74.24 -14.20 20.70
CA LEU A 239 73.05 -14.48 19.91
C LEU A 239 71.95 -13.50 20.28
N SER A 240 71.77 -13.24 21.58
CA SER A 240 70.72 -12.36 22.10
C SER A 240 70.86 -10.91 21.62
N THR A 241 72.09 -10.43 21.38
CA THR A 241 72.40 -9.07 20.89
C THR A 241 72.54 -8.95 19.37
N THR A 242 72.43 -10.06 18.63
CA THR A 242 72.47 -10.03 17.16
C THR A 242 71.24 -9.31 16.61
N ILE A 243 71.45 -8.40 15.65
CA ILE A 243 70.39 -7.62 15.02
C ILE A 243 69.66 -8.46 13.96
N CYS A 244 68.33 -8.46 14.00
CA CYS A 244 67.47 -9.10 13.02
C CYS A 244 67.63 -8.47 11.64
N ASP A 245 67.64 -9.32 10.60
CA ASP A 245 67.85 -8.88 9.24
C ASP A 245 66.68 -8.03 8.68
N PRO A 246 66.88 -7.32 7.55
CA PRO A 246 65.84 -6.45 6.95
C PRO A 246 64.59 -7.14 6.40
N ARG A 247 64.60 -8.47 6.25
CA ARG A 247 63.43 -9.24 5.79
C ARG A 247 62.57 -9.71 6.96
N SER A 248 63.09 -9.62 8.18
CA SER A 248 62.36 -9.96 9.40
C SER A 248 61.30 -8.90 9.75
N PRO A 249 60.15 -9.30 10.33
CA PRO A 249 59.18 -8.37 10.90
C PRO A 249 59.71 -7.59 12.12
N PHE A 250 60.88 -7.97 12.62
CA PHE A 250 61.57 -7.37 13.75
C PHE A 250 62.85 -6.63 13.31
N HIS A 251 62.86 -6.06 12.11
CA HIS A 251 64.02 -5.33 11.59
C HIS A 251 64.57 -4.30 12.61
N GLU A 252 65.90 -4.20 12.70
CA GLU A 252 66.65 -3.33 13.63
C GLU A 252 66.57 -3.71 15.12
N MET A 253 65.77 -4.72 15.46
CA MET A 253 65.70 -5.26 16.82
C MET A 253 66.80 -6.30 17.05
N THR A 254 67.22 -6.48 18.30
CA THR A 254 68.03 -7.65 18.68
C THR A 254 67.15 -8.89 18.77
N ILE A 255 67.70 -10.08 18.53
CA ILE A 255 66.99 -11.37 18.64
C ILE A 255 66.26 -11.48 19.99
N SER A 256 66.88 -11.06 21.09
CA SER A 256 66.24 -11.08 22.41
C SER A 256 65.06 -10.12 22.49
N SER A 257 65.20 -8.88 22.02
CA SER A 257 64.10 -7.91 22.02
C SER A 257 62.93 -8.34 21.13
N ALA A 258 63.20 -8.91 19.95
CA ALA A 258 62.19 -9.44 19.04
C ALA A 258 61.34 -10.54 19.71
N LEU A 259 62.01 -11.46 20.42
CA LEU A 259 61.36 -12.58 21.11
C LEU A 259 60.54 -12.11 22.33
N ILE A 260 61.06 -11.13 23.08
CA ILE A 260 60.37 -10.49 24.20
C ILE A 260 59.10 -9.79 23.72
N ASP A 261 59.19 -8.99 22.67
CA ASP A 261 58.04 -8.22 22.16
C ASP A 261 56.99 -9.15 21.54
N LEU A 262 57.40 -10.16 20.77
CA LEU A 262 56.49 -11.18 20.25
C LEU A 262 55.76 -11.92 21.38
N LYS A 263 56.49 -12.34 22.42
CA LYS A 263 55.91 -12.98 23.62
C LYS A 263 54.91 -12.04 24.28
N GLN A 264 55.29 -10.79 24.51
CA GLN A 264 54.48 -9.79 25.18
C GLN A 264 53.19 -9.51 24.40
N ALA A 265 53.26 -9.34 23.08
CA ALA A 265 52.09 -9.14 22.23
C ALA A 265 51.12 -10.33 22.27
N ILE A 266 51.64 -11.56 22.22
CA ILE A 266 50.80 -12.77 22.30
C ILE A 266 50.12 -12.87 23.67
N VAL A 267 50.86 -12.61 24.75
CA VAL A 267 50.37 -12.64 26.13
C VAL A 267 49.32 -11.55 26.36
N ASP A 268 49.60 -10.33 25.92
CA ASP A 268 48.69 -9.19 26.10
C ASP A 268 47.36 -9.43 25.39
N LEU A 269 47.39 -10.00 24.17
CA LEU A 269 46.18 -10.44 23.48
C LEU A 269 45.49 -11.57 24.23
N LYS A 270 46.20 -12.62 24.65
CA LYS A 270 45.62 -13.79 25.35
C LYS A 270 44.75 -13.40 26.55
N HIS A 271 45.16 -12.39 27.29
CA HIS A 271 44.47 -11.93 28.51
C HIS A 271 43.26 -11.04 28.22
N GLN A 272 43.02 -10.65 26.97
CA GLN A 272 41.87 -9.82 26.64
C GLN A 272 40.57 -10.65 26.66
N PRO A 273 39.50 -10.17 27.33
CA PRO A 273 38.22 -10.89 27.39
C PRO A 273 37.54 -11.07 26.03
N PHE A 274 37.88 -10.25 25.04
CA PHE A 274 37.36 -10.38 23.67
C PHE A 274 38.05 -11.47 22.83
N MET A 275 39.07 -12.14 23.36
CA MET A 275 39.79 -13.22 22.68
C MET A 275 39.21 -14.62 22.95
N THR A 276 38.15 -14.72 23.75
CA THR A 276 37.44 -15.98 23.98
C THR A 276 36.78 -16.48 22.70
N ARG A 277 36.76 -17.81 22.51
CA ARG A 277 36.01 -18.44 21.41
C ARG A 277 34.54 -18.53 21.79
N ASP A 278 33.73 -17.71 21.14
CA ASP A 278 32.27 -17.82 21.22
C ASP A 278 31.78 -18.75 20.09
N LEU A 279 30.87 -19.68 20.41
CA LEU A 279 30.27 -20.58 19.42
C LEU A 279 29.37 -19.77 18.47
N PRO A 280 29.33 -20.09 17.16
CA PRO A 280 28.32 -19.52 16.27
C PRO A 280 26.93 -19.98 16.72
N GLU A 281 26.05 -19.04 17.08
CA GLU A 281 24.64 -19.32 17.35
C GLU A 281 23.79 -19.20 16.08
N ASP A 282 22.68 -19.94 16.04
CA ASP A 282 21.74 -19.94 14.92
C ASP A 282 21.08 -18.56 14.70
N VAL A 283 20.90 -18.21 13.42
CA VAL A 283 20.27 -16.95 13.03
C VAL A 283 18.75 -17.04 13.27
N VAL A 284 18.25 -16.30 14.26
CA VAL A 284 16.80 -16.13 14.47
C VAL A 284 16.18 -15.42 13.26
N ARG A 285 15.49 -16.16 12.37
CA ARG A 285 14.74 -15.51 11.27
C ARG A 285 13.55 -14.74 11.83
N TYR A 286 13.45 -13.47 11.46
CA TYR A 286 12.33 -12.63 11.90
C TYR A 286 11.02 -13.12 11.29
N GLN A 287 10.11 -13.56 12.15
CA GLN A 287 8.71 -13.86 11.82
C GLN A 287 7.88 -13.34 12.98
N HIS A 288 7.13 -12.27 12.78
CA HIS A 288 6.22 -11.84 13.81
C HIS A 288 4.98 -12.70 13.79
N ARG A 289 4.75 -13.32 14.94
CA ARG A 289 3.71 -14.32 15.19
C ARG A 289 2.67 -13.65 16.07
N SER A 290 1.39 -13.92 15.85
CA SER A 290 0.35 -13.53 16.81
C SER A 290 0.58 -14.05 18.23
N ARG A 291 1.52 -15.01 18.39
CA ARG A 291 1.90 -15.66 19.65
C ARG A 291 3.32 -15.31 20.13
N GLY A 292 4.00 -14.33 19.55
CA GLY A 292 5.31 -13.90 20.04
C GLY A 292 5.88 -12.66 19.36
N VAL A 293 6.65 -11.88 20.12
CA VAL A 293 7.24 -10.60 19.71
C VAL A 293 8.77 -10.69 19.67
N LEU A 294 9.38 -9.91 18.78
CA LEU A 294 10.83 -9.74 18.79
C LEU A 294 11.25 -8.77 19.90
N VAL A 295 12.20 -9.20 20.73
CA VAL A 295 12.75 -8.40 21.81
C VAL A 295 14.26 -8.30 21.66
N TRP A 296 14.79 -7.11 21.92
CA TRP A 296 16.21 -6.86 22.04
C TRP A 296 16.63 -6.97 23.51
N ASP A 297 17.44 -7.97 23.83
CA ASP A 297 18.00 -8.16 25.16
C ASP A 297 19.03 -7.07 25.47
N GLN A 298 18.62 -6.13 26.31
CA GLN A 298 19.44 -4.98 26.65
C GLN A 298 20.72 -5.36 27.38
N GLU A 299 20.75 -6.44 28.18
CA GLU A 299 21.98 -6.85 28.85
C GLU A 299 23.01 -7.36 27.84
N THR A 300 22.58 -8.18 26.88
CA THR A 300 23.45 -8.63 25.78
C THR A 300 23.92 -7.45 24.91
N LEU A 301 23.08 -6.43 24.69
CA LEU A 301 23.50 -5.21 23.99
C LEU A 301 24.50 -4.36 24.80
N ARG A 302 24.43 -4.36 26.14
CA ARG A 302 25.45 -3.69 26.99
C ARG A 302 26.78 -4.41 26.91
N GLU A 303 26.79 -5.74 26.79
CA GLU A 303 28.02 -6.51 26.58
C GLU A 303 28.77 -6.06 25.32
N VAL A 304 28.06 -5.63 24.25
CA VAL A 304 28.70 -5.07 23.05
C VAL A 304 29.48 -3.80 23.36
N ILE A 305 28.92 -2.92 24.19
CA ILE A 305 29.59 -1.68 24.62
C ILE A 305 30.82 -2.02 25.46
N THR A 306 30.67 -2.93 26.44
CA THR A 306 31.79 -3.39 27.27
C THR A 306 32.94 -3.99 26.45
N VAL A 307 32.64 -4.82 25.45
CA VAL A 307 33.65 -5.41 24.56
C VAL A 307 34.35 -4.34 23.72
N ASN A 308 33.63 -3.32 23.25
CA ASN A 308 34.22 -2.19 22.55
C ASN A 308 35.13 -1.36 23.48
N ASP A 309 34.71 -1.07 24.71
CA ASP A 309 35.51 -0.31 25.66
C ASP A 309 36.81 -1.03 26.04
N GLN A 310 36.76 -2.37 26.17
CA GLN A 310 37.95 -3.21 26.34
C GLN A 310 38.91 -3.10 25.14
N TYR A 311 38.37 -3.08 23.92
CA TYR A 311 39.17 -2.90 22.70
C TYR A 311 39.81 -1.51 22.63
N GLU A 312 39.05 -0.44 22.90
CA GLU A 312 39.55 0.93 22.93
C GLU A 312 40.65 1.11 24.01
N ASN A 313 40.48 0.47 25.16
CA ASN A 313 41.52 0.43 26.18
C ASN A 313 42.76 -0.33 25.71
N PHE A 314 42.62 -1.46 25.03
CA PHE A 314 43.75 -2.21 24.48
C PHE A 314 44.55 -1.37 23.47
N ILE A 315 43.89 -0.76 22.48
CA ILE A 315 44.59 0.02 21.44
C ILE A 315 45.22 1.31 21.95
N SER A 316 44.75 1.85 23.10
CA SER A 316 45.29 3.08 23.71
C SER A 316 46.41 2.81 24.72
N THR A 317 46.40 1.65 25.38
CA THR A 317 47.37 1.33 26.45
C THR A 317 48.51 0.42 26.01
N LYS A 318 48.33 -0.34 24.93
CA LYS A 318 49.34 -1.29 24.43
C LYS A 318 49.98 -0.78 23.15
N SER A 319 51.31 -0.80 23.12
CA SER A 319 52.14 -0.44 21.98
C SER A 319 53.41 -1.29 22.02
N TYR A 320 53.88 -1.72 20.85
CA TYR A 320 55.04 -2.61 20.69
C TYR A 320 56.14 -1.97 19.82
N GLU A 321 56.45 -0.70 20.10
CA GLU A 321 57.57 0.03 19.48
C GLU A 321 58.91 -0.58 19.92
N PRO A 322 59.86 -0.84 18.99
CA PRO A 322 59.95 -0.26 17.65
C PRO A 322 59.32 -1.09 16.50
N SER A 323 58.71 -2.26 16.75
CA SER A 323 58.13 -3.09 15.69
C SER A 323 56.74 -2.60 15.26
N GLU A 324 56.71 -1.69 14.28
CA GLU A 324 55.45 -1.22 13.67
C GLU A 324 54.63 -2.39 13.07
N GLN A 325 55.30 -3.42 12.52
CA GLN A 325 54.63 -4.59 11.95
C GLN A 325 53.91 -5.41 13.02
N LEU A 326 54.55 -5.68 14.16
CA LEU A 326 53.94 -6.40 15.28
C LEU A 326 52.77 -5.62 15.87
N ASP A 327 52.93 -4.31 16.06
CA ASP A 327 51.87 -3.45 16.58
C ASP A 327 50.63 -3.46 15.65
N ASN A 328 50.84 -3.31 14.34
CA ASN A 328 49.78 -3.42 13.35
C ASN A 328 49.11 -4.80 13.35
N ALA A 329 49.89 -5.89 13.41
CA ALA A 329 49.36 -7.25 13.46
C ALA A 329 48.52 -7.52 14.72
N ALA A 330 48.97 -7.03 15.88
CA ALA A 330 48.24 -7.13 17.13
C ALA A 330 46.92 -6.34 17.10
N ARG A 331 46.95 -5.10 16.60
CA ARG A 331 45.75 -4.25 16.44
C ARG A 331 44.73 -4.87 15.48
N GLU A 332 45.15 -5.32 14.31
CA GLU A 332 44.24 -5.95 13.33
C GLU A 332 43.66 -7.28 13.85
N THR A 333 44.46 -8.05 14.60
CA THR A 333 43.98 -9.27 15.28
C THR A 333 42.92 -8.96 16.33
N ALA A 334 43.17 -7.99 17.21
CA ALA A 334 42.21 -7.55 18.22
C ALA A 334 40.92 -7.05 17.54
N ARG A 335 41.05 -6.23 16.50
CA ARG A 335 39.93 -5.70 15.73
C ARG A 335 39.09 -6.82 15.09
N ALA A 336 39.73 -7.80 14.45
CA ALA A 336 39.05 -8.93 13.83
C ALA A 336 38.26 -9.77 14.85
N ARG A 337 38.83 -9.97 16.05
CA ARG A 337 38.18 -10.72 17.14
C ARG A 337 37.00 -9.96 17.74
N VAL A 338 37.16 -8.67 17.99
CA VAL A 338 36.09 -7.78 18.47
C VAL A 338 34.93 -7.73 17.46
N ARG A 339 35.24 -7.58 16.17
CA ARG A 339 34.24 -7.65 15.08
C ARG A 339 33.44 -8.95 15.09
N LEU A 340 34.09 -10.09 15.32
CA LEU A 340 33.41 -11.39 15.40
C LEU A 340 32.52 -11.47 16.64
N LYS A 341 33.05 -11.08 17.81
CA LYS A 341 32.34 -11.12 19.09
C LYS A 341 31.11 -10.22 19.09
N ILE A 342 31.24 -8.98 18.59
CA ILE A 342 30.13 -8.03 18.48
C ILE A 342 29.03 -8.57 17.55
N ARG A 343 29.38 -9.16 16.39
CA ARG A 343 28.38 -9.79 15.51
C ARG A 343 27.61 -10.91 16.22
N ASN A 344 28.29 -11.75 16.99
CA ASN A 344 27.64 -12.83 17.75
C ASN A 344 26.75 -12.29 18.87
N LEU A 345 27.20 -11.28 19.62
CA LEU A 345 26.40 -10.62 20.65
C LEU A 345 25.15 -9.95 20.07
N ILE A 346 25.25 -9.29 18.92
CA ILE A 346 24.09 -8.70 18.22
C ILE A 346 23.07 -9.79 17.84
N ARG A 347 23.52 -10.96 17.36
CA ARG A 347 22.63 -12.09 17.05
C ARG A 347 21.94 -12.63 18.30
N ARG A 348 22.69 -12.82 19.39
CA ARG A 348 22.18 -13.33 20.68
C ARG A 348 21.23 -12.35 21.38
N ALA A 349 21.45 -11.06 21.17
CA ALA A 349 20.58 -10.02 21.69
C ALA A 349 19.17 -10.08 21.10
N ARG A 350 19.00 -10.66 19.90
CA ARG A 350 17.70 -10.82 19.26
C ARG A 350 16.99 -12.08 19.78
N LYS A 351 15.93 -11.89 20.56
CA LYS A 351 15.13 -12.97 21.16
C LYS A 351 13.67 -12.90 20.71
N VAL A 352 12.99 -14.05 20.70
CA VAL A 352 11.54 -14.12 20.51
C VAL A 352 10.90 -14.40 21.87
N GLN A 353 10.06 -13.49 22.33
CA GLN A 353 9.30 -13.67 23.57
C GLN A 353 7.88 -14.13 23.24
N PRO A 354 7.43 -15.29 23.75
CA PRO A 354 6.07 -15.76 23.52
C PRO A 354 5.07 -14.87 24.26
N LEU A 355 3.92 -14.62 23.62
CA LEU A 355 2.77 -13.95 24.23
C LEU A 355 1.70 -14.99 24.58
N THR A 356 1.06 -14.84 25.75
CA THR A 356 -0.10 -15.66 26.12
C THR A 356 -1.26 -15.35 25.16
N PRO A 357 -1.97 -16.39 24.67
CA PRO A 357 -2.99 -16.18 23.65
C PRO A 357 -4.17 -15.36 24.19
N SER A 358 -4.54 -14.32 23.44
CA SER A 358 -5.86 -13.68 23.47
C SER A 358 -6.66 -14.10 22.23
N THR A 359 -7.90 -13.64 22.09
CA THR A 359 -8.69 -13.80 20.86
C THR A 359 -7.90 -13.26 19.64
N GLU A 360 -7.98 -13.95 18.48
CA GLU A 360 -7.04 -13.76 17.35
C GLU A 360 -6.88 -12.30 16.87
N GLY A 361 -7.96 -11.50 16.85
CA GLY A 361 -7.91 -10.10 16.43
C GLY A 361 -7.24 -9.16 17.44
N LEU A 362 -7.53 -9.34 18.73
CA LEU A 362 -6.92 -8.57 19.81
C LEU A 362 -5.42 -8.92 19.99
N ALA A 363 -5.06 -10.17 19.68
CA ALA A 363 -3.70 -10.67 19.76
C ALA A 363 -2.75 -9.91 18.82
N LEU A 364 -3.18 -9.59 17.59
CA LEU A 364 -2.35 -8.88 16.62
C LEU A 364 -2.02 -7.45 17.09
N LYS A 365 -3.04 -6.70 17.52
CA LYS A 365 -2.87 -5.33 18.03
C LYS A 365 -2.00 -5.30 19.28
N THR A 366 -2.23 -6.23 20.21
CA THR A 366 -1.44 -6.34 21.43
C THR A 366 0.02 -6.67 21.11
N ALA A 367 0.29 -7.66 20.25
CA ALA A 367 1.65 -8.02 19.85
C ALA A 367 2.39 -6.86 19.19
N LEU A 368 1.72 -6.11 18.30
CA LEU A 368 2.30 -4.93 17.66
C LEU A 368 2.71 -3.86 18.69
N ILE A 369 1.78 -3.47 19.57
CA ILE A 369 2.04 -2.44 20.59
C ILE A 369 3.19 -2.87 21.49
N THR A 370 3.16 -4.11 21.97
CA THR A 370 4.21 -4.67 22.83
C THR A 370 5.57 -4.70 22.14
N GLU A 371 5.65 -5.10 20.87
CA GLU A 371 6.91 -5.11 20.12
C GLU A 371 7.46 -3.70 19.88
N VAL A 372 6.61 -2.72 19.56
CA VAL A 372 7.03 -1.32 19.44
C VAL A 372 7.57 -0.79 20.76
N GLN A 373 6.92 -1.09 21.88
CA GLN A 373 7.41 -0.71 23.21
C GLN A 373 8.78 -1.34 23.53
N TYR A 374 8.97 -2.62 23.22
CA TYR A 374 10.28 -3.27 23.40
C TYR A 374 11.36 -2.63 22.52
N LEU A 375 11.04 -2.30 21.26
CA LEU A 375 11.96 -1.59 20.38
C LEU A 375 12.29 -0.20 20.95
N GLN A 376 11.29 0.60 21.31
CA GLN A 376 11.45 1.93 21.92
C GLN A 376 12.38 1.91 23.12
N ASN A 377 12.16 0.98 24.05
CA ASN A 377 12.98 0.82 25.25
C ASN A 377 14.44 0.46 24.91
N ALA A 378 14.69 -0.21 23.78
CA ALA A 378 16.03 -0.56 23.32
C ALA A 378 16.68 0.51 22.41
N GLN A 379 15.96 1.55 21.98
CA GLN A 379 16.49 2.55 21.02
C GLN A 379 17.79 3.24 21.48
N PRO A 380 17.95 3.69 22.74
CA PRO A 380 19.17 4.37 23.17
C PRO A 380 20.41 3.46 23.06
N ILE A 381 20.28 2.20 23.49
CA ILE A 381 21.38 1.25 23.45
C ILE A 381 21.65 0.75 22.02
N LEU A 382 20.61 0.54 21.22
CA LEU A 382 20.74 0.19 19.80
C LEU A 382 21.44 1.29 19.01
N SER A 383 21.16 2.56 19.30
CA SER A 383 21.85 3.70 18.67
C SER A 383 23.34 3.67 18.97
N ARG A 384 23.72 3.42 20.23
CA ARG A 384 25.14 3.30 20.63
C ARG A 384 25.82 2.09 19.99
N VAL A 385 25.12 0.95 19.92
CA VAL A 385 25.63 -0.26 19.27
C VAL A 385 25.78 -0.07 17.76
N LEU A 386 24.87 0.65 17.09
CA LEU A 386 24.99 1.02 15.68
C LEU A 386 26.22 1.90 15.41
N GLU A 387 26.46 2.90 16.26
CA GLU A 387 27.65 3.77 16.18
C GLU A 387 28.95 2.95 16.30
N ILE A 388 29.04 2.10 17.33
CA ILE A 388 30.18 1.20 17.56
C ILE A 388 30.38 0.27 16.35
N SER A 389 29.29 -0.34 15.87
CA SER A 389 29.32 -1.28 14.76
C SER A 389 29.74 -0.61 13.45
N SER A 390 29.31 0.63 13.22
CA SER A 390 29.67 1.41 12.03
C SER A 390 31.16 1.76 12.02
N ARG A 391 31.70 2.23 13.15
CA ARG A 391 33.14 2.51 13.30
C ARG A 391 34.00 1.27 13.07
N LEU A 392 33.50 0.10 13.45
CA LEU A 392 34.16 -1.19 13.24
C LEU A 392 33.89 -1.80 11.85
N GLY A 393 32.92 -1.29 11.08
CA GLY A 393 32.54 -1.83 9.76
C GLY A 393 31.80 -3.17 9.82
N VAL A 394 30.97 -3.39 10.85
CA VAL A 394 30.17 -4.61 11.06
C VAL A 394 28.68 -4.33 11.27
N ASP A 395 28.23 -3.12 10.95
CA ASP A 395 26.84 -2.65 11.12
C ASP A 395 25.86 -3.17 10.07
N ASN A 396 26.33 -3.67 8.93
CA ASN A 396 25.46 -4.12 7.83
C ASN A 396 24.39 -5.13 8.31
N GLU A 397 24.78 -6.15 9.08
CA GLU A 397 23.84 -7.17 9.57
C GLU A 397 22.80 -6.58 10.54
N LEU A 398 23.24 -5.68 11.42
CA LEU A 398 22.35 -5.00 12.37
C LEU A 398 21.37 -4.06 11.65
N ARG A 399 21.86 -3.26 10.70
CA ARG A 399 21.02 -2.36 9.90
C ARG A 399 19.96 -3.11 9.10
N VAL A 400 20.33 -4.22 8.44
CA VAL A 400 19.39 -5.07 7.70
C VAL A 400 18.34 -5.65 8.64
N THR A 401 18.75 -6.21 9.77
CA THR A 401 17.83 -6.80 10.76
C THR A 401 16.86 -5.77 11.33
N LEU A 402 17.35 -4.58 11.66
CA LEU A 402 16.51 -3.48 12.13
C LEU A 402 15.55 -3.04 11.02
N ALA A 403 16.01 -2.88 9.78
CA ALA A 403 15.15 -2.49 8.66
C ALA A 403 14.02 -3.50 8.42
N GLU A 404 14.31 -4.81 8.49
CA GLU A 404 13.32 -5.88 8.41
C GLU A 404 12.26 -5.76 9.51
N GLN A 405 12.68 -5.53 10.76
CA GLN A 405 11.78 -5.31 11.89
C GLN A 405 10.93 -4.05 11.69
N GLY A 406 11.54 -2.91 11.33
CA GLY A 406 10.86 -1.63 11.13
C GLY A 406 9.80 -1.71 10.05
N SER A 407 10.15 -2.23 8.87
CA SER A 407 9.18 -2.45 7.78
C SER A 407 8.07 -3.40 8.18
N TYR A 408 8.36 -4.40 9.01
CA TYR A 408 7.32 -5.29 9.51
C TYR A 408 6.36 -4.59 10.47
N LEU A 409 6.86 -3.83 11.44
CA LEU A 409 6.04 -3.10 12.42
C LEU A 409 5.08 -2.13 11.72
N LEU A 410 5.56 -1.42 10.70
CA LEU A 410 4.71 -0.54 9.88
C LEU A 410 3.61 -1.31 9.12
N ARG A 411 3.93 -2.48 8.53
CA ARG A 411 2.91 -3.37 7.95
C ARG A 411 1.97 -3.97 9.00
N GLY A 412 2.44 -4.16 10.24
CA GLY A 412 1.61 -4.54 11.38
C GLY A 412 0.58 -3.47 11.70
N ALA A 413 1.02 -2.20 11.81
CA ALA A 413 0.14 -1.05 12.01
C ALA A 413 -0.89 -0.93 10.89
N GLN A 414 -0.48 -1.13 9.64
CA GLN A 414 -1.40 -1.17 8.49
C GLN A 414 -2.49 -2.23 8.66
N ARG A 415 -2.12 -3.47 9.02
CA ARG A 415 -3.08 -4.57 9.18
C ARG A 415 -4.04 -4.31 10.33
N VAL A 416 -3.55 -3.79 11.46
CA VAL A 416 -4.41 -3.39 12.59
C VAL A 416 -5.35 -2.28 12.17
N PHE A 417 -4.87 -1.27 11.45
CA PHE A 417 -5.70 -0.16 10.96
C PHE A 417 -6.84 -0.64 10.06
N VAL A 418 -6.55 -1.53 9.09
CA VAL A 418 -7.57 -2.10 8.21
C VAL A 418 -8.54 -3.01 8.98
N ALA A 419 -8.06 -3.79 9.95
CA ALA A 419 -8.89 -4.71 10.72
C ALA A 419 -9.85 -4.01 11.70
N GLU A 420 -9.48 -2.84 12.23
CA GLU A 420 -10.33 -2.05 13.13
C GLU A 420 -11.54 -1.43 12.41
N GLN A 421 -11.50 -1.34 11.07
CA GLN A 421 -12.56 -0.78 10.22
C GLN A 421 -13.14 0.54 10.80
N PHE A 422 -12.34 1.60 10.79
CA PHE A 422 -12.78 2.87 11.39
C PHE A 422 -13.95 3.50 10.63
N TYR A 423 -14.87 4.16 11.35
CA TYR A 423 -16.05 4.84 10.79
C TYR A 423 -17.04 3.94 10.03
N VAL A 424 -17.15 2.66 10.40
CA VAL A 424 -18.13 1.73 9.81
C VAL A 424 -19.57 2.14 10.11
N THR A 425 -20.39 2.14 9.06
CA THR A 425 -21.82 2.45 9.08
C THR A 425 -22.71 1.20 9.07
N ARG A 426 -24.00 1.40 9.30
CA ARG A 426 -25.07 0.41 9.26
C ARG A 426 -25.07 -0.40 7.95
N LYS A 427 -25.09 -1.74 8.09
CA LYS A 427 -25.06 -2.74 7.00
C LYS A 427 -23.93 -2.47 6.00
N ASN A 428 -22.74 -2.99 6.30
CA ASN A 428 -21.71 -3.21 5.31
C ASN A 428 -22.10 -4.43 4.45
N ASP A 429 -22.66 -4.21 3.27
CA ASP A 429 -22.67 -5.24 2.24
C ASP A 429 -21.28 -5.29 1.58
N LEU A 430 -20.52 -6.33 1.92
CA LEU A 430 -19.17 -6.56 1.37
C LEU A 430 -19.17 -6.81 -0.14
N SER A 431 -20.33 -7.01 -0.79
CA SER A 431 -20.46 -7.23 -2.23
C SER A 431 -20.41 -5.96 -3.08
N LEU A 432 -20.56 -4.76 -2.49
CA LEU A 432 -20.63 -3.48 -3.21
C LEU A 432 -19.28 -2.76 -3.40
N GLY A 433 -18.16 -3.45 -3.21
CA GLY A 433 -16.84 -2.95 -3.59
C GLY A 433 -16.33 -1.79 -2.73
N GLY A 434 -16.01 -2.06 -1.46
CA GLY A 434 -15.24 -1.17 -0.58
C GLY A 434 -15.59 -1.33 0.91
N PRO A 435 -14.69 -1.02 1.86
CA PRO A 435 -14.92 -1.31 3.29
C PRO A 435 -15.93 -0.39 4.02
N PHE A 436 -16.56 0.58 3.32
CA PHE A 436 -17.23 1.73 3.94
C PHE A 436 -18.51 2.18 3.20
N VAL A 437 -19.35 1.25 2.75
CA VAL A 437 -20.50 1.59 1.90
C VAL A 437 -21.81 1.25 2.61
N THR A 438 -22.54 2.29 3.01
CA THR A 438 -23.99 2.21 3.27
C THR A 438 -24.70 2.81 2.07
N ASP A 439 -25.68 2.08 1.55
CA ASP A 439 -26.54 2.49 0.44
C ASP A 439 -27.66 3.45 0.88
N PHE A 440 -27.76 3.70 2.19
CA PHE A 440 -28.87 4.45 2.82
C PHE A 440 -30.26 3.86 2.50
N GLU A 441 -30.38 2.59 2.11
CA GLU A 441 -31.66 1.95 1.83
C GLU A 441 -32.61 1.97 3.03
N TRP A 442 -32.04 1.89 4.24
CA TRP A 442 -32.78 1.96 5.51
C TRP A 442 -33.36 3.35 5.81
N TRP A 443 -32.89 4.40 5.12
CA TRP A 443 -33.36 5.77 5.32
C TRP A 443 -34.59 6.05 4.47
N ASP A 444 -35.59 6.68 5.10
CA ASP A 444 -36.93 6.97 4.57
C ASP A 444 -37.20 8.48 4.44
N GLY A 445 -36.18 9.32 4.64
CA GLY A 445 -36.32 10.79 4.63
C GLY A 445 -36.54 11.39 6.02
N THR A 446 -36.68 10.57 7.07
CA THR A 446 -36.82 11.07 8.44
C THR A 446 -35.50 11.60 9.00
N ARG A 447 -35.59 12.63 9.85
CA ARG A 447 -34.47 13.24 10.57
C ARG A 447 -34.54 12.91 12.06
N PRO A 448 -33.42 12.86 12.79
CA PRO A 448 -32.03 13.01 12.32
C PRO A 448 -31.44 11.72 11.72
N VAL A 449 -30.52 11.86 10.77
CA VAL A 449 -29.84 10.76 10.07
C VAL A 449 -28.49 10.45 10.70
N SER A 450 -27.85 11.48 11.25
CA SER A 450 -26.46 11.51 11.74
C SER A 450 -26.04 10.32 12.59
N TYR A 451 -26.78 10.02 13.66
CA TYR A 451 -26.42 8.92 14.58
C TYR A 451 -27.01 7.57 14.15
N ARG A 452 -28.09 7.58 13.37
CA ARG A 452 -28.77 6.37 12.88
C ARG A 452 -27.93 5.62 11.84
N VAL A 453 -27.14 6.35 11.04
CA VAL A 453 -26.22 5.74 10.07
C VAL A 453 -25.13 4.90 10.73
N TYR A 454 -24.84 5.12 12.01
CA TYR A 454 -23.89 4.35 12.83
C TYR A 454 -24.58 3.39 13.81
N GLU A 455 -25.90 3.20 13.71
CA GLU A 455 -26.71 2.38 14.64
C GLU A 455 -26.62 2.83 16.11
N LEU A 456 -26.41 4.13 16.34
CA LEU A 456 -26.29 4.69 17.69
C LEU A 456 -27.66 5.14 18.24
N GLY A 457 -27.74 5.34 19.56
CA GLY A 457 -28.98 5.75 20.23
C GLY A 457 -29.26 7.25 20.20
N SER A 458 -28.21 8.07 20.16
CA SER A 458 -28.30 9.53 20.34
C SER A 458 -27.19 10.31 19.63
N LYS A 459 -27.32 11.65 19.60
CA LYS A 459 -26.28 12.55 19.09
C LYS A 459 -25.05 12.58 20.00
N GLU A 460 -25.25 12.40 21.30
CA GLU A 460 -24.21 12.30 22.31
C GLU A 460 -23.36 11.04 22.08
N ASP A 461 -24.01 9.89 21.79
CA ASP A 461 -23.32 8.65 21.43
C ASP A 461 -22.48 8.81 20.17
N LEU A 462 -22.98 9.55 19.17
CA LEU A 462 -22.23 9.86 17.95
C LEU A 462 -20.96 10.67 18.23
N VAL A 463 -21.03 11.67 19.10
CA VAL A 463 -19.84 12.44 19.52
C VAL A 463 -18.84 11.53 20.23
N GLY A 464 -19.32 10.65 21.11
CA GLY A 464 -18.50 9.64 21.78
C GLY A 464 -17.82 8.69 20.80
N TYR A 465 -18.58 8.15 19.84
CA TYR A 465 -18.10 7.26 18.79
C TYR A 465 -16.99 7.90 17.96
N LEU A 466 -17.25 9.07 17.35
CA LEU A 466 -16.27 9.76 16.50
C LEU A 466 -14.97 10.07 17.26
N ASN A 467 -15.09 10.46 18.54
CA ASN A 467 -13.94 10.67 19.41
C ASN A 467 -13.12 9.40 19.66
N VAL A 468 -13.76 8.24 19.87
CA VAL A 468 -13.08 6.94 20.02
C VAL A 468 -12.38 6.54 18.72
N GLN A 469 -13.02 6.75 17.56
CA GLN A 469 -12.43 6.46 16.25
C GLN A 469 -11.16 7.28 16.04
N ARG A 470 -11.24 8.61 16.19
CA ARG A 470 -10.07 9.49 16.07
C ARG A 470 -8.96 9.14 17.05
N LYS A 471 -9.28 8.93 18.32
CA LYS A 471 -8.26 8.58 19.34
C LYS A 471 -7.56 7.28 19.03
N SER A 472 -8.27 6.30 18.49
CA SER A 472 -7.70 5.01 18.12
C SER A 472 -6.79 5.11 16.88
N ILE A 473 -7.17 5.93 15.89
CA ILE A 473 -6.30 6.27 14.75
C ILE A 473 -5.07 7.06 15.23
N ALA A 474 -5.26 8.06 16.10
CA ALA A 474 -4.19 8.85 16.67
C ALA A 474 -3.18 7.99 17.44
N PHE A 475 -3.66 7.02 18.21
CA PHE A 475 -2.80 6.07 18.92
C PHE A 475 -1.94 5.24 17.96
N LEU A 476 -2.53 4.68 16.90
CA LEU A 476 -1.76 3.93 15.90
C LEU A 476 -0.74 4.83 15.18
N ALA A 477 -1.12 6.05 14.81
CA ALA A 477 -0.23 6.97 14.11
C ALA A 477 0.91 7.47 15.03
N ARG A 478 0.58 8.02 16.21
CA ARG A 478 1.51 8.72 17.09
C ARG A 478 2.26 7.82 18.06
N ASP A 479 1.60 6.81 18.63
CA ASP A 479 2.21 5.97 19.66
C ASP A 479 2.84 4.69 19.09
N VAL A 480 2.43 4.26 17.88
CA VAL A 480 2.95 3.04 17.23
C VAL A 480 3.85 3.37 16.03
N VAL A 481 3.40 4.20 15.09
CA VAL A 481 4.11 4.45 13.84
C VAL A 481 5.24 5.48 13.98
N VAL A 482 4.97 6.66 14.58
CA VAL A 482 5.98 7.73 14.75
C VAL A 482 7.26 7.26 15.44
N PRO A 483 7.23 6.49 16.55
CA PRO A 483 8.45 6.10 17.24
C PRO A 483 9.32 5.13 16.42
N VAL A 484 8.69 4.32 15.57
CA VAL A 484 9.37 3.48 14.59
C VAL A 484 9.99 4.39 13.54
N GLN A 485 9.19 5.16 12.77
CA GLN A 485 9.68 6.02 11.69
C GLN A 485 10.81 6.96 12.15
N THR A 486 10.65 7.62 13.29
CA THR A 486 11.62 8.59 13.83
C THR A 486 12.96 7.94 14.14
N PHE A 487 12.95 6.77 14.78
CA PHE A 487 14.19 6.05 15.10
C PHE A 487 14.93 5.64 13.82
N PHE A 488 14.23 5.03 12.87
CA PHE A 488 14.83 4.56 11.63
C PHE A 488 15.36 5.72 10.76
N ALA A 489 14.62 6.83 10.69
CA ALA A 489 15.08 8.05 10.01
C ALA A 489 16.33 8.64 10.68
N THR A 490 16.34 8.75 12.02
CA THR A 490 17.48 9.28 12.78
C THR A 490 18.75 8.44 12.58
N GLN A 491 18.59 7.12 12.47
CA GLN A 491 19.70 6.18 12.26
C GLN A 491 20.14 6.04 10.79
N ASN A 492 19.54 6.80 9.86
CA ASN A 492 19.72 6.69 8.41
C ASN A 492 19.51 5.25 7.90
N ILE A 493 18.49 4.56 8.42
CA ILE A 493 18.10 3.21 7.98
C ILE A 493 16.89 3.35 7.07
N TYR A 494 17.08 3.01 5.79
CA TYR A 494 16.01 3.04 4.81
C TYR A 494 15.01 1.91 5.07
N LEU A 495 13.75 2.28 5.31
CA LEU A 495 12.62 1.35 5.35
C LEU A 495 11.96 1.37 3.97
N PRO A 496 11.96 0.25 3.23
CA PRO A 496 11.19 0.15 1.99
C PRO A 496 9.74 0.59 2.21
N ARG A 497 9.27 1.56 1.42
CA ARG A 497 7.85 1.88 1.35
C ARG A 497 7.12 0.61 0.91
N SER A 498 6.25 0.09 1.77
CA SER A 498 5.33 -0.98 1.36
C SER A 498 4.26 -0.39 0.45
N ASP A 499 3.59 -1.24 -0.34
CA ASP A 499 2.30 -0.96 -0.98
C ASP A 499 1.18 -0.77 0.07
N ALA A 500 1.43 0.08 1.08
CA ALA A 500 0.49 0.36 2.15
C ALA A 500 -0.67 1.18 1.57
N GLN A 501 -1.88 0.72 1.86
CA GLN A 501 -3.11 1.41 1.49
C GLN A 501 -3.32 2.70 2.30
N VAL A 502 -2.64 2.87 3.44
CA VAL A 502 -2.70 4.07 4.28
C VAL A 502 -1.37 4.81 4.23
N ASP A 503 -1.45 6.09 3.90
CA ASP A 503 -0.33 7.01 4.01
C ASP A 503 -0.30 7.62 5.42
N TRP A 504 0.60 7.11 6.26
CA TRP A 504 0.75 7.55 7.65
C TRP A 504 1.17 9.01 7.78
N ASP A 505 1.95 9.54 6.82
CA ASP A 505 2.41 10.92 6.87
C ASP A 505 1.22 11.86 6.64
N THR A 506 0.34 11.52 5.70
CA THR A 506 -0.93 12.24 5.48
C THR A 506 -1.86 12.13 6.70
N VAL A 507 -2.04 10.93 7.28
CA VAL A 507 -2.89 10.74 8.48
C VAL A 507 -2.37 11.56 9.68
N LEU A 508 -1.05 11.62 9.88
CA LEU A 508 -0.44 12.44 10.94
C LEU A 508 -0.68 13.93 10.71
N ALA A 509 -0.52 14.41 9.47
CA ALA A 509 -0.80 15.79 9.11
C ALA A 509 -2.26 16.17 9.37
N ASP A 510 -3.21 15.28 9.08
CA ASP A 510 -4.64 15.50 9.33
C ASP A 510 -4.98 15.57 10.81
N LEU A 511 -4.38 14.69 11.62
CA LEU A 511 -4.52 14.69 13.08
C LEU A 511 -3.96 15.98 13.69
N ASP A 512 -2.80 16.43 13.23
CA ASP A 512 -2.20 17.69 13.70
C ASP A 512 -3.03 18.89 13.26
N ALA A 513 -3.54 18.90 12.03
CA ALA A 513 -4.43 19.95 11.54
C ALA A 513 -5.74 20.01 12.35
N TYR A 514 -6.28 18.86 12.74
CA TYR A 514 -7.45 18.76 13.61
C TYR A 514 -7.18 19.30 15.03
N ASP A 515 -6.08 18.89 15.67
CA ASP A 515 -5.71 19.34 17.01
C ASP A 515 -5.42 20.84 17.05
N ASN A 516 -4.81 21.38 15.99
CA ASN A 516 -4.56 22.81 15.81
C ASN A 516 -5.81 23.60 15.37
N LYS A 517 -6.97 22.96 15.23
CA LYS A 517 -8.24 23.58 14.81
C LYS A 517 -8.12 24.33 13.47
N THR A 518 -7.32 23.80 12.56
CA THR A 518 -7.13 24.39 11.23
C THR A 518 -8.46 24.37 10.47
N PRO A 519 -8.92 25.51 9.91
CA PRO A 519 -10.15 25.55 9.14
C PRO A 519 -10.12 24.59 7.95
N GLY A 520 -11.18 23.78 7.79
CA GLY A 520 -11.31 22.88 6.64
C GLY A 520 -10.46 21.60 6.69
N ASN A 521 -9.87 21.24 7.84
CA ASN A 521 -9.11 20.00 7.97
C ASN A 521 -9.97 18.75 7.64
N PRO A 522 -9.39 17.67 7.06
CA PRO A 522 -10.12 16.49 6.60
C PRO A 522 -11.02 15.82 7.64
N ILE A 523 -10.50 15.65 8.86
CA ILE A 523 -11.24 15.03 9.97
C ILE A 523 -12.44 15.88 10.37
N GLY A 524 -12.22 17.18 10.57
CA GLY A 524 -13.27 18.14 10.88
C GLY A 524 -14.34 18.18 9.79
N ALA A 525 -13.94 18.14 8.52
CA ALA A 525 -14.88 18.12 7.41
C ALA A 525 -15.73 16.84 7.36
N LEU A 526 -15.15 15.67 7.67
CA LEU A 526 -15.90 14.41 7.82
C LEU A 526 -16.89 14.50 8.99
N GLU A 527 -16.41 14.93 10.17
CA GLU A 527 -17.25 14.96 11.36
C GLU A 527 -18.34 16.02 11.32
N THR A 528 -18.08 17.20 10.73
CA THR A 528 -19.11 18.22 10.49
C THR A 528 -20.18 17.68 9.56
N PHE A 529 -19.78 17.00 8.48
CA PHE A 529 -20.74 16.40 7.55
C PHE A 529 -21.67 15.41 8.28
N VAL A 530 -21.07 14.45 9.00
CA VAL A 530 -21.80 13.41 9.74
C VAL A 530 -22.68 13.99 10.84
N ARG A 531 -22.15 14.88 11.68
CA ARG A 531 -22.86 15.38 12.88
C ARG A 531 -23.91 16.44 12.57
N THR A 532 -23.71 17.21 11.51
CA THR A 532 -24.44 18.46 11.29
C THR A 532 -25.10 18.51 9.92
N ASP A 533 -24.34 18.32 8.84
CA ASP A 533 -24.87 18.60 7.50
C ASP A 533 -25.88 17.55 7.05
N MET A 534 -25.69 16.28 7.40
CA MET A 534 -26.67 15.22 7.14
C MET A 534 -28.04 15.51 7.77
N ASP A 535 -28.07 16.09 8.97
CA ASP A 535 -29.32 16.40 9.67
C ASP A 535 -30.03 17.66 9.14
N LYS A 536 -29.34 18.52 8.39
CA LYS A 536 -29.97 19.70 7.76
C LYS A 536 -30.79 19.32 6.53
N VAL A 537 -30.48 18.19 5.90
CA VAL A 537 -31.06 17.78 4.62
C VAL A 537 -32.50 17.27 4.82
N SER A 538 -33.42 17.84 4.06
CA SER A 538 -34.82 17.42 3.96
C SER A 538 -35.14 16.99 2.53
N LEU A 539 -36.25 16.27 2.34
CA LEU A 539 -36.69 15.86 1.00
C LEU A 539 -36.92 17.07 0.06
N ASP A 540 -37.34 18.21 0.61
CA ASP A 540 -37.56 19.44 -0.17
C ASP A 540 -36.25 20.13 -0.62
N SER A 541 -35.14 19.85 0.05
CA SER A 541 -33.83 20.48 -0.24
C SER A 541 -32.91 19.60 -1.09
N CYS A 542 -33.27 18.35 -1.39
CA CYS A 542 -32.38 17.41 -2.11
C CYS A 542 -31.93 17.91 -3.49
N TYR A 543 -32.76 18.65 -4.22
CA TYR A 543 -32.45 19.15 -5.57
C TYR A 543 -31.67 20.47 -5.58
N GLY A 544 -31.71 21.24 -4.49
CA GLY A 544 -30.94 22.48 -4.34
C GLY A 544 -29.48 22.26 -3.94
N LEU A 545 -29.10 21.00 -3.70
CA LEU A 545 -27.74 20.62 -3.33
C LEU A 545 -26.96 20.40 -4.62
N ALA A 546 -25.91 21.20 -4.82
CA ALA A 546 -25.05 21.18 -6.01
C ALA A 546 -24.69 19.74 -6.41
N GLN A 547 -24.52 19.48 -7.72
CA GLN A 547 -23.97 18.19 -8.16
C GLN A 547 -22.66 17.95 -7.42
N ILE A 548 -22.67 16.94 -6.55
CA ILE A 548 -21.48 16.53 -5.83
C ILE A 548 -20.72 15.69 -6.82
N ASP A 549 -19.73 16.34 -7.42
CA ASP A 549 -18.75 15.68 -8.27
C ASP A 549 -18.18 14.48 -7.51
N GLU A 550 -18.06 13.31 -8.17
CA GLU A 550 -17.40 12.12 -7.62
C GLU A 550 -15.89 12.38 -7.50
N GLN A 551 -15.51 13.34 -6.66
CA GLN A 551 -14.11 13.60 -6.37
C GLN A 551 -13.61 12.46 -5.49
N ARG A 552 -12.94 11.50 -6.14
CA ARG A 552 -12.11 10.52 -5.45
C ARG A 552 -10.95 11.26 -4.81
N SER A 553 -10.94 11.29 -3.48
CA SER A 553 -9.81 11.78 -2.71
C SER A 553 -8.91 10.60 -2.32
N THR A 554 -7.60 10.81 -2.40
CA THR A 554 -6.61 9.86 -1.87
C THR A 554 -6.44 9.97 -0.35
N ASP A 555 -6.97 11.04 0.25
CA ASP A 555 -7.00 11.24 1.70
C ASP A 555 -8.03 10.31 2.35
N TYR A 556 -7.62 9.66 3.44
CA TYR A 556 -8.43 8.65 4.11
C TYR A 556 -9.77 9.22 4.63
N PHE A 557 -9.76 10.34 5.34
CA PHE A 557 -10.98 10.90 5.96
C PHE A 557 -11.90 11.53 4.92
N LEU A 558 -11.34 12.22 3.92
CA LEU A 558 -12.11 12.78 2.82
C LEU A 558 -12.72 11.68 1.94
N SER A 559 -12.04 10.54 1.77
CA SER A 559 -12.59 9.41 1.02
C SER A 559 -13.87 8.87 1.67
N ILE A 560 -13.86 8.72 3.01
CA ILE A 560 -15.05 8.31 3.78
C ILE A 560 -16.15 9.35 3.63
N ARG A 561 -15.83 10.65 3.81
CA ARG A 561 -16.82 11.73 3.69
C ARG A 561 -17.46 11.74 2.31
N ASN A 562 -16.66 11.65 1.25
CA ASN A 562 -17.15 11.73 -0.12
C ASN A 562 -18.00 10.50 -0.47
N SER A 563 -17.60 9.30 -0.03
CA SER A 563 -18.42 8.08 -0.16
C SER A 563 -19.79 8.24 0.50
N LEU A 564 -19.82 8.71 1.76
CA LEU A 564 -21.07 8.95 2.48
C LEU A 564 -21.92 10.02 1.81
N ARG A 565 -21.30 11.11 1.33
CA ARG A 565 -22.01 12.20 0.62
C ARG A 565 -22.71 11.68 -0.62
N VAL A 566 -21.99 11.04 -1.54
CA VAL A 566 -22.55 10.58 -2.82
C VAL A 566 -23.77 9.69 -2.58
N ARG A 567 -23.62 8.63 -1.77
CA ARG A 567 -24.71 7.68 -1.47
C ARG A 567 -25.89 8.34 -0.74
N PHE A 568 -25.62 9.21 0.23
CA PHE A 568 -26.67 9.91 0.97
C PHE A 568 -27.53 10.80 0.07
N TYR A 569 -26.89 11.56 -0.83
CA TYR A 569 -27.60 12.47 -1.72
C TYR A 569 -28.29 11.78 -2.88
N GLU A 570 -27.74 10.66 -3.39
CA GLU A 570 -28.44 9.77 -4.31
C GLU A 570 -29.76 9.28 -3.70
N ARG A 571 -29.71 8.74 -2.48
CA ARG A 571 -30.91 8.32 -1.77
C ARG A 571 -31.89 9.46 -1.51
N CYS A 572 -31.39 10.64 -1.15
CA CYS A 572 -32.20 11.85 -0.95
C CYS A 572 -33.01 12.18 -2.20
N LYS A 573 -32.36 12.21 -3.37
CA LYS A 573 -33.01 12.50 -4.66
C LYS A 573 -34.08 11.46 -5.01
N LEU A 574 -33.79 10.17 -4.79
CA LEU A 574 -34.76 9.10 -5.02
C LEU A 574 -36.02 9.26 -4.14
N LEU A 575 -35.83 9.54 -2.85
CA LEU A 575 -36.94 9.76 -1.92
C LEU A 575 -37.70 11.05 -2.22
N ALA A 576 -37.00 12.12 -2.61
CA ALA A 576 -37.62 13.39 -3.00
C ALA A 576 -38.46 13.24 -4.28
N HIS A 577 -37.98 12.47 -5.26
CA HIS A 577 -38.74 12.12 -6.45
C HIS A 577 -39.99 11.30 -6.10
N ALA A 578 -39.86 10.29 -5.25
CA ALA A 578 -41.00 9.49 -4.78
C ALA A 578 -42.03 10.34 -4.02
N LYS A 579 -41.57 11.24 -3.14
CA LYS A 579 -42.44 12.19 -2.44
C LYS A 579 -43.16 13.13 -3.41
N ALA A 580 -42.48 13.66 -4.41
CA ALA A 580 -43.11 14.55 -5.40
C ALA A 580 -44.22 13.85 -6.18
N ILE A 581 -44.05 12.56 -6.51
CA ILE A 581 -45.10 11.73 -7.11
C ILE A 581 -46.27 11.55 -6.14
N ASP A 582 -46.01 11.17 -4.89
CA ASP A 582 -47.04 10.94 -3.88
C ASP A 582 -47.84 12.23 -3.58
N ASP A 583 -47.16 13.37 -3.45
CA ASP A 583 -47.79 14.69 -3.30
C ASP A 583 -48.66 15.02 -4.52
N THR A 584 -48.18 14.77 -5.74
CA THR A 584 -48.96 14.99 -6.98
C THR A 584 -50.20 14.10 -7.02
N ILE A 585 -50.10 12.83 -6.61
CA ILE A 585 -51.24 11.91 -6.53
C ILE A 585 -52.28 12.43 -5.53
N ASP A 586 -51.84 12.93 -4.38
CA ASP A 586 -52.72 13.50 -3.37
C ASP A 586 -53.41 14.78 -3.88
N GLU A 587 -52.72 15.63 -4.63
CA GLU A 587 -53.27 16.85 -5.21
C GLU A 587 -54.22 16.58 -6.39
N LEU A 588 -54.01 15.51 -7.15
CA LEU A 588 -54.91 15.06 -8.22
C LEU A 588 -56.31 14.69 -7.69
N LYS A 589 -56.48 14.46 -6.38
CA LYS A 589 -57.80 14.31 -5.75
C LYS A 589 -58.68 15.55 -5.97
N ASN A 590 -58.10 16.74 -6.13
CA ASN A 590 -58.87 17.95 -6.46
C ASN A 590 -59.56 17.81 -7.82
N TYR A 591 -58.89 17.24 -8.83
CA TYR A 591 -59.53 16.92 -10.10
C TYR A 591 -60.56 15.80 -9.95
N GLY A 592 -60.26 14.75 -9.17
CA GLY A 592 -61.21 13.66 -8.91
C GLY A 592 -62.51 14.14 -8.26
N GLU A 593 -62.47 15.14 -7.38
CA GLU A 593 -63.66 15.79 -6.82
C GLU A 593 -64.46 16.55 -7.89
N ILE A 594 -63.79 17.24 -8.82
CA ILE A 594 -64.44 17.92 -9.96
C ILE A 594 -65.08 16.89 -10.89
N GLU A 595 -64.35 15.85 -11.27
CA GLU A 595 -64.82 14.75 -12.13
C GLU A 595 -66.08 14.12 -11.55
N LYS A 596 -66.04 13.73 -10.27
CA LYS A 596 -67.18 13.14 -9.58
C LYS A 596 -68.36 14.11 -9.52
N SER A 597 -68.13 15.36 -9.14
CA SER A 597 -69.18 16.38 -9.06
C SER A 597 -69.85 16.61 -10.43
N PHE A 598 -69.09 16.60 -11.53
CA PHE A 598 -69.65 16.71 -12.87
C PHE A 598 -70.51 15.50 -13.21
N ASN A 599 -69.97 14.30 -13.01
CA ASN A 599 -70.64 13.05 -13.37
C ASN A 599 -71.91 12.82 -12.53
N ASP A 600 -71.91 13.23 -11.26
CA ASP A 600 -73.06 13.09 -10.35
C ASP A 600 -74.16 14.13 -10.61
N ASN A 601 -73.80 15.36 -11.01
CA ASN A 601 -74.77 16.46 -11.11
C ASN A 601 -75.20 16.82 -12.54
N LEU A 602 -74.33 16.65 -13.54
CA LEU A 602 -74.54 17.16 -14.90
C LEU A 602 -74.56 16.07 -15.97
N ALA A 603 -73.71 15.05 -15.86
CA ALA A 603 -73.60 14.03 -16.88
C ALA A 603 -74.92 13.24 -17.04
N GLY A 604 -75.23 12.87 -18.29
CA GLY A 604 -76.46 12.12 -18.61
C GLY A 604 -77.74 12.94 -18.64
N ALA A 605 -77.67 14.26 -18.42
CA ALA A 605 -78.82 15.17 -18.53
C ALA A 605 -78.58 16.30 -19.56
N PHE A 606 -79.60 16.60 -20.37
CA PHE A 606 -79.55 17.65 -21.39
C PHE A 606 -79.50 19.04 -20.73
N PRO A 607 -78.53 19.94 -21.05
CA PRO A 607 -77.74 20.00 -22.29
C PRO A 607 -76.33 19.38 -22.27
N PHE A 608 -75.91 18.74 -21.17
CA PHE A 608 -74.65 17.98 -21.07
C PHE A 608 -74.82 16.51 -21.49
N ALA A 609 -75.78 16.24 -22.37
CA ALA A 609 -76.08 14.93 -22.94
C ALA A 609 -76.79 15.13 -24.29
N GLN A 610 -77.18 14.03 -24.93
CA GLN A 610 -77.95 14.07 -26.17
C GLN A 610 -79.34 14.72 -25.94
N VAL A 611 -79.94 15.28 -27.00
CA VAL A 611 -81.20 16.07 -26.92
C VAL A 611 -82.41 15.28 -26.38
N ASN A 612 -82.36 13.95 -26.45
CA ASN A 612 -83.39 13.04 -25.93
C ASN A 612 -83.16 12.61 -24.46
N ALA A 613 -82.05 13.03 -23.83
CA ALA A 613 -81.76 12.73 -22.44
C ALA A 613 -82.72 13.47 -21.48
N PRO A 614 -82.83 13.02 -20.21
CA PRO A 614 -83.55 13.76 -19.18
C PRO A 614 -83.10 15.22 -19.10
N GLN A 615 -84.04 16.15 -18.96
CA GLN A 615 -83.73 17.57 -18.91
C GLN A 615 -83.07 17.94 -17.58
N LEU A 616 -81.90 18.56 -17.65
CA LEU A 616 -81.17 19.00 -16.47
C LEU A 616 -81.95 20.10 -15.75
N ASP A 617 -82.08 19.98 -14.43
CA ASP A 617 -82.46 21.10 -13.59
C ASP A 617 -81.26 22.07 -13.49
N PRO A 618 -81.38 23.34 -13.97
CA PRO A 618 -80.29 24.30 -13.94
C PRO A 618 -79.65 24.45 -12.56
N TRP A 619 -80.40 24.27 -11.47
CA TRP A 619 -79.86 24.38 -10.11
C TRP A 619 -78.75 23.36 -9.81
N ALA A 620 -78.70 22.23 -10.52
CA ALA A 620 -77.60 21.27 -10.45
C ALA A 620 -76.28 21.85 -10.99
N MET A 621 -76.32 22.79 -11.96
CA MET A 621 -75.13 23.50 -12.44
C MET A 621 -74.46 24.32 -11.34
N LEU A 622 -75.24 24.97 -10.46
CA LEU A 622 -74.68 25.73 -9.35
C LEU A 622 -73.90 24.86 -8.37
N LYS A 623 -74.39 23.63 -8.10
CA LYS A 623 -73.69 22.66 -7.24
C LYS A 623 -72.33 22.28 -7.83
N PHE A 624 -72.30 21.99 -9.13
CA PHE A 624 -71.06 21.69 -9.83
C PHE A 624 -70.09 22.88 -9.85
N PHE A 625 -70.55 24.06 -10.30
CA PHE A 625 -69.67 25.22 -10.49
C PHE A 625 -69.10 25.77 -9.18
N LYS A 626 -69.74 25.48 -8.04
CA LYS A 626 -69.14 25.72 -6.72
C LYS A 626 -67.88 24.88 -6.51
N VAL A 627 -67.98 23.56 -6.67
CA VAL A 627 -66.82 22.64 -6.55
C VAL A 627 -65.74 23.00 -7.57
N PHE A 628 -66.15 23.26 -8.82
CA PHE A 628 -65.25 23.65 -9.89
C PHE A 628 -64.45 24.89 -9.51
N LYS A 629 -65.12 25.99 -9.12
CA LYS A 629 -64.44 27.24 -8.71
C LYS A 629 -63.45 27.04 -7.57
N ASP A 630 -63.81 26.24 -6.57
CA ASP A 630 -62.99 26.04 -5.37
C ASP A 630 -61.73 25.19 -5.65
N LYS A 631 -61.76 24.33 -6.66
CA LYS A 631 -60.75 23.29 -6.90
C LYS A 631 -59.98 23.42 -8.21
N GLU A 632 -60.48 24.18 -9.18
CA GLU A 632 -59.94 24.25 -10.54
C GLU A 632 -58.44 24.59 -10.56
N LYS A 633 -58.02 25.62 -9.82
CA LYS A 633 -56.62 26.06 -9.83
C LYS A 633 -55.68 24.94 -9.36
N ALA A 634 -55.98 24.33 -8.21
CA ALA A 634 -55.19 23.23 -7.66
C ALA A 634 -55.22 21.98 -8.55
N ALA A 635 -56.37 21.70 -9.18
CA ALA A 635 -56.51 20.62 -10.15
C ALA A 635 -55.62 20.84 -11.38
N ARG A 636 -55.59 22.05 -11.95
CA ARG A 636 -54.73 22.39 -13.10
C ARG A 636 -53.25 22.23 -12.76
N GLU A 637 -52.82 22.81 -11.64
CA GLU A 637 -51.43 22.70 -11.18
C GLU A 637 -51.00 21.25 -10.97
N ALA A 638 -51.87 20.39 -10.42
CA ALA A 638 -51.59 18.97 -10.24
C ALA A 638 -51.58 18.19 -11.57
N LEU A 639 -52.49 18.51 -12.49
CA LEU A 639 -52.54 17.91 -13.82
C LEU A 639 -51.28 18.24 -14.63
N ASP A 640 -50.83 19.49 -14.61
CA ASP A 640 -49.60 19.91 -15.29
C ASP A 640 -48.37 19.16 -14.75
N ARG A 641 -48.21 19.11 -13.42
CA ARG A 641 -47.14 18.33 -12.78
C ARG A 641 -47.21 16.84 -13.10
N SER A 642 -48.41 16.27 -13.20
CA SER A 642 -48.57 14.84 -13.51
C SER A 642 -48.00 14.45 -14.88
N ALA A 643 -47.97 15.39 -15.85
CA ALA A 643 -47.34 15.15 -17.15
C ALA A 643 -45.83 14.90 -17.04
N GLU A 644 -45.15 15.59 -16.11
CA GLU A 644 -43.71 15.41 -15.85
C GLU A 644 -43.39 14.00 -15.35
N PHE A 645 -44.37 13.33 -14.74
CA PHE A 645 -44.28 11.94 -14.26
C PHE A 645 -44.91 10.92 -15.23
N GLY A 646 -45.14 11.30 -16.49
CA GLY A 646 -45.60 10.40 -17.55
C GLY A 646 -47.11 10.13 -17.59
N ALA A 647 -47.93 10.91 -16.87
CA ALA A 647 -49.39 10.86 -17.06
C ALA A 647 -49.81 11.50 -18.39
N HIS A 648 -51.05 11.22 -18.82
CA HIS A 648 -51.69 11.85 -19.97
C HIS A 648 -52.84 12.77 -19.51
N PRO A 649 -52.55 13.99 -19.00
CA PRO A 649 -53.58 14.87 -18.43
C PRO A 649 -54.39 15.65 -19.47
N GLN A 650 -54.01 15.64 -20.75
CA GLN A 650 -54.61 16.49 -21.78
C GLN A 650 -56.16 16.41 -21.83
N PRO A 651 -56.80 15.22 -21.80
CA PRO A 651 -58.27 15.16 -21.82
C PRO A 651 -58.90 15.87 -20.61
N ALA A 652 -58.29 15.75 -19.44
CA ALA A 652 -58.76 16.41 -18.22
C ALA A 652 -58.58 17.94 -18.31
N ILE A 653 -57.44 18.41 -18.84
CA ILE A 653 -57.19 19.84 -19.08
C ILE A 653 -58.21 20.40 -20.08
N ASP A 654 -58.45 19.71 -21.19
CA ASP A 654 -59.45 20.10 -22.20
C ASP A 654 -60.86 20.16 -21.60
N PHE A 655 -61.21 19.22 -20.73
CA PHE A 655 -62.48 19.23 -20.00
C PHE A 655 -62.60 20.45 -19.07
N LEU A 656 -61.54 20.79 -18.31
CA LEU A 656 -61.55 21.99 -17.47
C LEU A 656 -61.72 23.27 -18.32
N ASP A 657 -61.09 23.32 -19.49
CA ASP A 657 -61.24 24.44 -20.43
C ASP A 657 -62.65 24.53 -21.02
N GLN A 658 -63.27 23.40 -21.39
CA GLN A 658 -64.67 23.35 -21.82
C GLN A 658 -65.61 23.86 -20.72
N MET A 659 -65.38 23.43 -19.47
CA MET A 659 -66.21 23.86 -18.35
C MET A 659 -66.02 25.35 -18.00
N ASN A 660 -64.82 25.92 -18.21
CA ASN A 660 -64.64 27.37 -18.15
C ASN A 660 -65.48 28.11 -19.19
N ARG A 661 -65.49 27.65 -20.44
CA ARG A 661 -66.34 28.24 -21.48
C ARG A 661 -67.82 28.10 -21.16
N ALA A 662 -68.23 26.95 -20.62
CA ALA A 662 -69.60 26.75 -20.14
C ALA A 662 -69.94 27.72 -19.00
N ARG A 663 -69.01 27.95 -18.07
CA ARG A 663 -69.17 28.93 -16.98
C ARG A 663 -69.37 30.34 -17.52
N GLU A 664 -68.57 30.76 -18.49
CA GLU A 664 -68.69 32.07 -19.13
C GLU A 664 -70.02 32.22 -19.89
N PHE A 665 -70.41 31.19 -20.64
CA PHE A 665 -71.65 31.18 -21.40
C PHE A 665 -72.90 31.25 -20.51
N PHE A 666 -72.88 30.56 -19.36
CA PHE A 666 -73.96 30.58 -18.35
C PHE A 666 -73.73 31.62 -17.24
N ALA A 667 -72.76 32.53 -17.38
CA ALA A 667 -72.35 33.44 -16.30
C ALA A 667 -73.51 34.22 -15.65
N PRO A 668 -74.49 34.79 -16.40
CA PRO A 668 -75.62 35.48 -15.78
C PRO A 668 -76.41 34.61 -14.80
N PHE A 669 -76.57 33.31 -15.09
CA PHE A 669 -77.25 32.37 -14.21
C PHE A 669 -76.35 31.94 -13.04
N ILE A 670 -75.11 31.54 -13.33
CA ILE A 670 -74.17 31.03 -12.34
C ILE A 670 -73.83 32.09 -11.28
N GLU A 671 -73.78 33.36 -11.66
CA GLU A 671 -73.40 34.46 -10.78
C GLU A 671 -74.59 35.07 -10.02
N LYS A 672 -75.76 35.14 -10.64
CA LYS A 672 -76.93 35.85 -10.08
C LYS A 672 -78.02 34.92 -9.53
N ASN A 673 -77.87 33.60 -9.68
CA ASN A 673 -78.86 32.59 -9.31
C ASN A 673 -80.24 32.84 -9.93
N GLN A 674 -80.28 33.40 -11.14
CA GLN A 674 -81.50 33.64 -11.92
C GLN A 674 -81.49 32.68 -13.09
N GLY A 675 -82.50 31.80 -13.18
CA GLY A 675 -82.52 30.66 -14.12
C GLY A 675 -82.04 31.01 -15.54
N PRO A 676 -81.48 30.04 -16.30
CA PRO A 676 -80.84 30.29 -17.58
C PRO A 676 -81.69 31.17 -18.49
N SER A 677 -81.09 32.25 -18.97
CA SER A 677 -81.76 33.21 -19.84
C SER A 677 -80.77 33.77 -20.85
N PHE A 678 -81.27 34.00 -22.06
CA PHE A 678 -80.46 34.42 -23.20
C PHE A 678 -81.21 35.42 -24.07
N ASP A 679 -80.52 36.50 -24.41
CA ASP A 679 -80.96 37.38 -25.47
C ASP A 679 -80.62 36.74 -26.82
N PHE A 680 -81.49 36.93 -27.81
CA PHE A 680 -81.27 36.41 -29.15
C PHE A 680 -81.77 37.36 -30.23
N ARG A 681 -81.29 37.16 -31.45
CA ARG A 681 -81.77 37.86 -32.65
C ARG A 681 -82.17 36.85 -33.72
N VAL A 682 -83.34 37.05 -34.31
CA VAL A 682 -83.88 36.19 -35.37
C VAL A 682 -83.61 36.81 -36.73
N GLN A 683 -83.24 36.00 -37.71
CA GLN A 683 -83.22 36.39 -39.12
C GLN A 683 -83.89 35.29 -39.94
N PHE A 684 -85.02 35.63 -40.56
CA PHE A 684 -85.75 34.70 -41.42
C PHE A 684 -85.15 34.65 -42.83
N ARG A 685 -85.26 33.49 -43.49
CA ARG A 685 -84.86 33.29 -44.88
C ARG A 685 -83.40 33.66 -45.17
N VAL A 686 -82.51 33.12 -44.34
CA VAL A 686 -81.06 33.14 -44.57
C VAL A 686 -80.67 32.05 -45.56
N ASN A 687 -79.41 32.01 -46.03
CA ASN A 687 -78.89 30.99 -46.97
C ASN A 687 -79.83 30.67 -48.15
N ARG A 688 -80.39 31.71 -48.78
CA ARG A 688 -81.40 31.58 -49.85
C ARG A 688 -80.94 30.71 -51.02
N GLU A 689 -79.65 30.73 -51.34
CA GLU A 689 -79.06 29.93 -52.41
C GLU A 689 -79.15 28.41 -52.16
N GLN A 690 -79.37 27.99 -50.92
CA GLN A 690 -79.52 26.59 -50.53
C GLN A 690 -80.99 26.20 -50.29
N GLU A 691 -81.93 27.16 -50.33
CA GLU A 691 -83.35 26.90 -50.11
C GLU A 691 -83.94 26.02 -51.23
N ILE A 692 -84.81 25.08 -50.84
CA ILE A 692 -85.58 24.25 -51.77
C ILE A 692 -87.06 24.54 -51.54
N ALA A 693 -87.77 24.97 -52.58
CA ALA A 693 -89.21 25.29 -52.53
C ALA A 693 -89.65 26.29 -51.43
N ALA A 694 -88.72 27.01 -50.80
CA ALA A 694 -89.01 27.99 -49.76
C ALA A 694 -89.81 29.20 -50.27
N ASN A 695 -89.75 29.47 -51.57
CA ASN A 695 -90.54 30.49 -52.26
C ASN A 695 -92.06 30.21 -52.22
N GLN A 696 -92.48 29.01 -51.82
CA GLN A 696 -93.88 28.63 -51.65
C GLN A 696 -94.44 29.00 -50.26
N ILE A 697 -93.57 29.41 -49.34
CA ILE A 697 -93.92 29.77 -47.96
C ILE A 697 -94.08 31.30 -47.87
N ILE A 698 -95.28 31.75 -47.55
CA ILE A 698 -95.65 33.18 -47.55
C ILE A 698 -95.66 33.81 -46.16
N ASP A 699 -95.68 33.00 -45.11
CA ASP A 699 -95.65 33.48 -43.73
C ASP A 699 -94.72 32.60 -42.88
N TRP A 700 -93.79 33.27 -42.20
CA TRP A 700 -92.79 32.68 -41.32
C TRP A 700 -92.95 33.33 -39.96
N LYS A 701 -93.18 32.51 -38.94
CA LYS A 701 -93.48 32.98 -37.61
C LYS A 701 -92.74 32.16 -36.57
N LEU A 702 -91.92 32.82 -35.75
CA LEU A 702 -91.28 32.24 -34.58
C LEU A 702 -91.98 32.77 -33.32
N GLU A 703 -92.38 31.88 -32.42
CA GLU A 703 -92.94 32.22 -31.11
C GLU A 703 -91.98 31.71 -30.04
N VAL A 704 -91.57 32.58 -29.13
CA VAL A 704 -90.71 32.25 -27.99
C VAL A 704 -91.41 32.75 -26.73
N GLY A 705 -91.87 31.82 -25.89
CA GLY A 705 -92.73 32.14 -24.75
C GLY A 705 -94.00 32.86 -25.20
N LYS A 706 -94.14 34.14 -24.81
CA LYS A 706 -95.27 34.99 -25.20
C LYS A 706 -94.98 35.91 -26.39
N LYS A 707 -93.72 36.07 -26.80
CA LYS A 707 -93.32 36.98 -27.89
C LYS A 707 -93.42 36.27 -29.24
N LYS A 708 -93.89 37.00 -30.26
CA LYS A 708 -94.09 36.49 -31.62
C LYS A 708 -93.27 37.34 -32.58
N PHE A 709 -92.54 36.69 -33.46
CA PHE A 709 -91.71 37.29 -34.50
C PHE A 709 -92.22 36.82 -35.85
N THR A 710 -92.58 37.75 -36.72
CA THR A 710 -92.93 37.46 -38.11
C THR A 710 -91.83 37.97 -39.03
N TYR A 711 -91.73 37.43 -40.25
CA TYR A 711 -90.77 37.93 -41.25
C TYR A 711 -90.88 39.43 -41.55
N THR A 712 -92.05 40.03 -41.31
CA THR A 712 -92.35 41.45 -41.51
C THR A 712 -92.20 42.31 -40.24
N SER A 713 -91.75 41.75 -39.12
CA SER A 713 -91.59 42.49 -37.86
C SER A 713 -90.39 43.44 -37.90
N ASP A 714 -90.55 44.67 -37.37
CA ASP A 714 -89.46 45.65 -37.26
C ASP A 714 -88.45 45.33 -36.14
N ASP A 715 -88.90 44.64 -35.07
CA ASP A 715 -88.06 44.15 -33.98
C ASP A 715 -87.94 42.62 -34.02
N LEU A 716 -86.73 42.14 -34.29
CA LEU A 716 -86.37 40.72 -34.35
C LEU A 716 -85.45 40.29 -33.20
N THR A 717 -85.37 41.09 -32.13
CA THR A 717 -84.63 40.74 -30.92
C THR A 717 -85.55 40.16 -29.85
N GLY A 718 -85.12 39.11 -29.17
CA GLY A 718 -85.90 38.39 -28.18
C GLY A 718 -85.09 38.05 -26.95
N HIS A 719 -85.81 37.61 -25.92
CA HIS A 719 -85.25 37.10 -24.68
C HIS A 719 -85.93 35.77 -24.39
N TRP A 720 -85.14 34.72 -24.20
CA TRP A 720 -85.63 33.39 -23.82
C TRP A 720 -85.26 33.12 -22.38
N ILE A 721 -86.21 32.60 -21.61
CA ILE A 721 -86.02 32.16 -20.24
C ILE A 721 -86.26 30.64 -20.17
N TYR A 722 -85.48 29.94 -19.34
CA TYR A 722 -85.66 28.53 -19.04
C TYR A 722 -87.14 28.18 -18.78
N GLY A 723 -87.64 27.16 -19.49
CA GLY A 723 -89.04 26.73 -19.44
C GLY A 723 -89.96 27.35 -20.49
N GLU A 724 -89.56 28.42 -21.16
CA GLU A 724 -90.40 29.02 -22.21
C GLU A 724 -90.41 28.16 -23.48
N PRO A 725 -91.56 27.81 -24.05
CA PRO A 725 -91.62 27.00 -25.27
C PRO A 725 -91.18 27.80 -26.50
N VAL A 726 -90.68 27.10 -27.52
CA VAL A 726 -90.34 27.68 -28.81
C VAL A 726 -91.16 27.01 -29.91
N ARG A 727 -91.79 27.79 -30.78
CA ARG A 727 -92.60 27.30 -31.91
C ARG A 727 -92.26 28.04 -33.19
N LEU A 728 -91.91 27.30 -34.25
CA LEU A 728 -91.77 27.83 -35.61
C LEU A 728 -92.97 27.38 -36.45
N THR A 729 -93.64 28.33 -37.08
CA THR A 729 -94.74 28.09 -38.03
C THR A 729 -94.36 28.61 -39.41
N LEU A 730 -94.49 27.74 -40.41
CA LEU A 730 -94.25 28.03 -41.82
C LEU A 730 -95.54 27.79 -42.59
N ARG A 731 -96.13 28.82 -43.21
CA ARG A 731 -97.41 28.70 -43.94
C ARG A 731 -97.22 28.82 -45.43
N TRP A 732 -97.68 27.80 -46.16
CA TRP A 732 -97.66 27.76 -47.61
C TRP A 732 -98.74 28.67 -48.22
N ALA A 733 -98.45 29.22 -49.39
CA ALA A 733 -99.42 29.98 -50.17
C ALA A 733 -100.64 29.12 -50.51
N ASN A 734 -101.82 29.73 -50.60
CA ASN A 734 -103.06 29.01 -50.95
C ASN A 734 -103.00 28.42 -52.36
N ASP A 735 -102.26 29.06 -53.25
CA ASP A 735 -102.01 28.69 -54.65
C ASP A 735 -100.67 27.96 -54.84
N SER A 736 -99.99 27.56 -53.76
CA SER A 736 -98.73 26.80 -53.86
C SER A 736 -98.96 25.43 -54.52
N PRO A 737 -98.05 24.98 -55.42
CA PRO A 737 -98.13 23.68 -56.07
C PRO A 737 -98.04 22.51 -55.09
N ASN A 738 -97.40 22.71 -53.94
CA ASN A 738 -97.30 21.71 -52.89
C ASN A 738 -97.88 22.22 -51.56
N HIS A 739 -98.30 21.28 -50.71
CA HIS A 739 -98.68 21.52 -49.33
C HIS A 739 -97.79 20.69 -48.38
N PRO A 740 -97.56 21.15 -47.14
CA PRO A 740 -96.71 20.43 -46.19
C PRO A 740 -97.37 19.15 -45.69
N MET A 741 -96.56 18.14 -45.39
CA MET A 741 -96.98 16.87 -44.80
C MET A 741 -96.46 16.72 -43.37
N ALA A 742 -97.23 16.03 -42.53
CA ALA A 742 -96.79 15.69 -41.18
C ALA A 742 -95.54 14.80 -41.21
N GLY A 743 -94.59 15.10 -40.32
CA GLY A 743 -93.34 14.35 -40.17
C GLY A 743 -93.49 13.16 -39.22
N VAL A 744 -92.55 12.23 -39.30
CA VAL A 744 -92.34 11.14 -38.31
C VAL A 744 -90.98 11.40 -37.64
N GLU A 745 -90.75 10.84 -36.44
CA GLU A 745 -89.48 10.97 -35.73
C GLU A 745 -88.23 10.73 -36.61
N PRO A 746 -87.12 11.45 -36.35
CA PRO A 746 -86.87 12.33 -35.20
C PRO A 746 -87.37 13.77 -35.36
N MET A 747 -87.86 14.17 -36.54
CA MET A 747 -88.37 15.53 -36.81
C MET A 747 -89.90 15.56 -36.78
N LEU A 748 -90.46 15.68 -35.58
CA LEU A 748 -91.90 15.85 -35.35
C LEU A 748 -92.36 17.22 -35.90
N VAL A 749 -92.88 17.21 -37.13
CA VAL A 749 -93.55 18.35 -37.76
C VAL A 749 -95.04 18.10 -37.73
N THR A 750 -95.78 18.97 -37.04
CA THR A 750 -97.24 18.93 -37.07
C THR A 750 -97.74 19.79 -38.21
N VAL A 751 -98.70 19.30 -38.98
CA VAL A 751 -99.32 20.08 -40.06
C VAL A 751 -100.74 20.43 -39.67
N LYS A 752 -101.05 21.72 -39.71
CA LYS A 752 -102.41 22.24 -39.54
C LYS A 752 -102.74 23.09 -40.76
N GLU A 753 -103.77 22.66 -41.50
CA GLU A 753 -104.14 23.26 -42.78
C GLU A 753 -102.95 23.27 -43.77
N ARG A 754 -102.43 24.45 -44.12
CA ARG A 754 -101.25 24.63 -45.00
C ARG A 754 -100.00 25.05 -44.23
N SER A 755 -99.98 24.84 -42.91
CA SER A 755 -98.89 25.29 -42.04
C SER A 755 -98.13 24.10 -41.46
N ALA A 756 -96.81 24.11 -41.62
CA ALA A 756 -95.90 23.22 -40.90
C ALA A 756 -95.50 23.89 -39.58
N ILE A 757 -95.66 23.17 -38.47
CA ILE A 757 -95.44 23.66 -37.11
C ILE A 757 -94.39 22.76 -36.44
N PHE A 758 -93.27 23.36 -36.09
CA PHE A 758 -92.22 22.78 -35.24
C PHE A 758 -92.42 23.34 -33.83
N GLU A 759 -92.54 22.47 -32.83
CA GLU A 759 -92.82 22.89 -31.45
C GLU A 759 -91.90 22.17 -30.45
N TYR A 760 -91.28 22.95 -29.58
CA TYR A 760 -90.36 22.51 -28.54
C TYR A 760 -90.88 23.01 -27.19
N ASN A 761 -91.45 22.08 -26.42
CA ASN A 761 -92.10 22.34 -25.13
C ASN A 761 -91.29 21.82 -23.94
N ASP A 762 -90.06 21.35 -24.17
CA ASP A 762 -89.13 21.00 -23.11
C ASP A 762 -88.57 22.26 -22.42
N ARG A 763 -88.05 22.09 -21.20
CA ARG A 763 -87.54 23.21 -20.39
C ARG A 763 -86.31 23.88 -21.00
N TRP A 764 -85.61 23.19 -21.91
CA TRP A 764 -84.44 23.67 -22.65
C TRP A 764 -84.77 23.90 -24.14
N SER A 765 -86.02 24.24 -24.45
CA SER A 765 -86.58 24.37 -25.80
C SER A 765 -85.70 25.11 -26.81
N LEU A 766 -85.05 26.21 -26.41
CA LEU A 766 -84.13 26.96 -27.26
C LEU A 766 -82.89 26.12 -27.62
N PHE A 767 -82.28 25.43 -26.66
CA PHE A 767 -81.15 24.54 -26.91
C PHE A 767 -81.58 23.33 -27.73
N THR A 768 -82.77 22.79 -27.47
CA THR A 768 -83.37 21.70 -28.25
C THR A 768 -83.53 22.13 -29.71
N LEU A 769 -84.05 23.33 -29.98
CA LEU A 769 -84.15 23.89 -31.32
C LEU A 769 -82.77 24.03 -31.97
N LEU A 770 -81.82 24.68 -31.27
CA LEU A 770 -80.47 24.93 -31.77
C LEU A 770 -79.75 23.62 -32.11
N LEU A 771 -79.73 22.65 -31.19
CA LEU A 771 -78.98 21.40 -31.38
C LEU A 771 -79.67 20.41 -32.34
N ARG A 772 -81.00 20.45 -32.49
CA ARG A 772 -81.70 19.60 -33.49
C ARG A 772 -81.59 20.11 -34.91
N HIS A 773 -81.60 21.43 -35.11
CA HIS A 773 -81.66 22.04 -36.45
C HIS A 773 -80.34 22.70 -36.87
N GLY A 774 -79.40 22.80 -35.95
CA GLY A 774 -78.09 23.39 -36.16
C GLY A 774 -77.00 22.37 -36.46
N LEU A 775 -77.21 21.50 -37.44
CA LEU A 775 -76.25 20.45 -37.85
C LEU A 775 -74.90 21.00 -38.33
N GLN A 776 -74.81 22.30 -38.63
CA GLN A 776 -73.58 23.02 -39.01
C GLN A 776 -73.17 24.09 -38.01
N LEU A 777 -73.70 24.07 -36.77
CA LEU A 777 -73.36 25.04 -35.74
C LEU A 777 -71.87 24.98 -35.41
N LYS A 778 -71.15 26.04 -35.77
CA LYS A 778 -69.83 26.30 -35.21
C LYS A 778 -69.97 26.51 -33.70
N ARG A 779 -69.32 25.66 -32.92
CA ARG A 779 -69.28 25.72 -31.45
C ARG A 779 -67.87 26.00 -30.95
N ALA A 780 -67.75 26.51 -29.73
CA ALA A 780 -66.45 26.87 -29.14
C ALA A 780 -65.88 25.74 -28.25
N GLY A 781 -64.73 25.14 -28.60
CA GLY A 781 -63.96 24.21 -27.73
C GLY A 781 -63.59 22.87 -28.37
N ALA A 782 -62.91 21.96 -27.63
CA ALA A 782 -62.39 20.70 -28.18
C ALA A 782 -62.74 19.43 -27.36
N SER A 783 -63.53 18.52 -27.97
CA SER A 783 -63.21 17.12 -28.23
C SER A 783 -63.24 17.00 -29.74
N ALA A 784 -62.07 17.29 -30.33
CA ALA A 784 -61.75 17.26 -31.76
C ALA A 784 -62.93 17.60 -32.68
N GLU A 785 -63.36 18.87 -32.59
CA GLU A 785 -64.40 19.51 -33.42
C GLU A 785 -65.76 18.82 -33.29
N CYS A 786 -66.71 19.39 -32.53
CA CYS A 786 -68.06 18.83 -32.37
C CYS A 786 -68.94 18.98 -33.64
N ASP A 787 -68.46 18.29 -34.67
CA ASP A 787 -68.82 18.05 -36.07
C ASP A 787 -68.73 19.23 -37.05
N GLN A 788 -67.88 19.03 -38.07
CA GLN A 788 -67.32 19.94 -39.09
C GLN A 788 -68.32 20.79 -39.89
N GLY A 789 -69.05 21.69 -39.24
CA GLY A 789 -69.86 22.71 -39.90
C GLY A 789 -69.05 23.97 -40.26
N TYR A 790 -68.92 24.26 -41.55
CA TYR A 790 -68.49 25.57 -42.05
C TYR A 790 -69.70 26.51 -42.17
N ASP A 791 -70.22 26.98 -41.03
CA ASP A 791 -71.09 28.15 -41.06
C ASP A 791 -70.22 29.42 -40.88
N ALA A 792 -70.20 30.27 -41.91
CA ALA A 792 -69.50 31.55 -41.86
C ALA A 792 -70.11 32.49 -40.80
N ASP A 793 -71.39 32.29 -40.50
CA ASP A 793 -72.16 33.07 -39.53
C ASP A 793 -72.83 32.14 -38.50
N PRO A 794 -72.50 32.21 -37.21
CA PRO A 794 -72.99 31.24 -36.24
C PRO A 794 -74.54 31.26 -36.12
N TYR A 795 -75.11 30.08 -35.86
CA TYR A 795 -76.54 29.85 -35.58
C TYR A 795 -77.52 29.76 -36.75
N THR A 796 -77.07 29.38 -37.94
CA THR A 796 -77.99 29.02 -39.01
C THR A 796 -78.64 27.66 -38.74
N LEU A 797 -79.97 27.61 -38.80
CA LEU A 797 -80.81 26.45 -38.53
C LEU A 797 -81.50 26.00 -39.81
N GLY A 798 -81.34 24.73 -40.16
CA GLY A 798 -81.99 24.12 -41.32
C GLY A 798 -83.25 23.35 -40.91
N PHE A 799 -84.36 23.59 -41.63
CA PHE A 799 -85.58 22.81 -41.47
C PHE A 799 -85.95 22.16 -42.81
N ILE A 800 -86.32 20.89 -42.73
CA ILE A 800 -86.78 20.11 -43.87
C ILE A 800 -88.23 19.72 -43.60
N VAL A 801 -89.13 20.11 -44.49
CA VAL A 801 -90.55 19.77 -44.44
C VAL A 801 -90.86 18.91 -45.66
N LYS A 802 -91.39 17.70 -45.46
CA LYS A 802 -91.89 16.89 -46.58
C LYS A 802 -93.12 17.57 -47.18
N THR A 803 -93.24 17.58 -48.50
CA THR A 803 -94.34 18.23 -49.20
C THR A 803 -94.97 17.28 -50.22
N ALA A 804 -96.28 17.39 -50.41
CA ALA A 804 -97.02 16.66 -51.44
C ALA A 804 -97.65 17.63 -52.43
N PRO A 805 -97.80 17.23 -53.71
CA PRO A 805 -98.57 18.00 -54.68
C PRO A 805 -99.96 18.31 -54.11
N ASP A 806 -100.36 19.56 -54.21
CA ASP A 806 -101.67 19.99 -53.79
C ASP A 806 -102.69 19.66 -54.90
N PRO A 807 -103.68 18.78 -54.66
CA PRO A 807 -104.71 18.49 -55.65
C PRO A 807 -105.56 19.72 -56.00
N ALA A 808 -105.54 20.77 -55.18
CA ALA A 808 -106.18 22.06 -55.45
C ALA A 808 -105.30 23.05 -56.22
N ALA A 809 -104.03 22.74 -56.52
CA ALA A 809 -103.17 23.58 -57.32
C ALA A 809 -103.71 23.67 -58.76
N GLN A 810 -103.88 24.89 -59.26
CA GLN A 810 -104.52 25.16 -60.56
C GLN A 810 -103.77 24.49 -61.74
N PHE A 811 -104.52 23.92 -62.69
CA PHE A 811 -104.00 23.45 -63.97
C PHE A 811 -103.24 24.59 -64.68
N GLY A 812 -101.91 24.47 -64.80
CA GLY A 812 -101.07 25.46 -65.48
C GLY A 812 -99.77 25.81 -64.75
N GLN A 813 -99.58 25.38 -63.50
CA GLN A 813 -98.28 25.56 -62.84
C GLN A 813 -97.21 24.61 -63.43
N PRO A 814 -95.98 25.09 -63.69
CA PRO A 814 -94.90 24.24 -64.18
C PRO A 814 -94.64 23.07 -63.24
N GLN A 815 -94.60 21.84 -63.77
CA GLN A 815 -94.24 20.64 -62.99
C GLN A 815 -92.88 20.79 -62.27
N ALA A 816 -92.00 21.65 -62.77
CA ALA A 816 -90.71 21.99 -62.17
C ALA A 816 -90.81 22.70 -60.79
N LEU A 817 -91.99 23.24 -60.42
CA LEU A 817 -92.24 23.83 -59.09
C LEU A 817 -92.72 22.78 -58.06
N ASN A 818 -93.03 21.56 -58.49
CA ASN A 818 -93.32 20.47 -57.57
C ASN A 818 -92.03 19.97 -56.93
N SER A 819 -92.02 19.90 -55.61
CA SER A 819 -90.88 19.38 -54.85
C SER A 819 -91.39 18.41 -53.79
N PRO A 820 -90.71 17.26 -53.58
CA PRO A 820 -91.08 16.31 -52.53
C PRO A 820 -90.72 16.82 -51.11
N LEU A 821 -89.95 17.91 -51.02
CA LEU A 821 -89.55 18.54 -49.78
C LEU A 821 -89.36 20.05 -49.95
N ALA A 822 -89.49 20.79 -48.86
CA ALA A 822 -89.03 22.16 -48.73
C ALA A 822 -87.87 22.21 -47.73
N GLY A 823 -86.75 22.80 -48.17
CA GLY A 823 -85.59 23.09 -47.35
C GLY A 823 -85.52 24.58 -47.08
N VAL A 824 -85.52 24.97 -45.81
CA VAL A 824 -85.57 26.37 -45.37
C VAL A 824 -84.55 26.66 -44.29
N PHE A 825 -84.08 27.91 -44.21
CA PHE A 825 -83.10 28.32 -43.22
C PHE A 825 -83.52 29.57 -42.44
N LEU A 826 -83.33 29.50 -41.13
CA LEU A 826 -83.56 30.56 -40.15
C LEU A 826 -82.27 30.75 -39.34
N ARG A 827 -81.92 31.97 -38.95
CA ARG A 827 -80.82 32.21 -38.00
C ARG A 827 -81.36 32.69 -36.66
N ILE A 828 -80.87 32.10 -35.58
CA ILE A 828 -81.16 32.55 -34.20
C ILE A 828 -79.83 32.83 -33.49
N THR A 829 -79.32 34.04 -33.63
CA THR A 829 -78.04 34.44 -33.06
C THR A 829 -78.19 34.74 -31.57
N MET A 830 -77.46 34.02 -30.73
CA MET A 830 -77.42 34.25 -29.28
C MET A 830 -76.57 35.50 -28.98
N LEU A 831 -77.05 36.37 -28.09
CA LEU A 831 -76.41 37.63 -27.73
C LEU A 831 -75.91 37.59 -26.29
N GLY A 832 -74.77 38.24 -26.04
CA GLY A 832 -74.23 38.39 -24.70
C GLY A 832 -75.01 39.44 -23.90
N ALA A 833 -75.05 39.27 -22.57
CA ALA A 833 -75.66 40.24 -21.68
C ALA A 833 -75.06 41.65 -21.92
N ASN A 834 -75.88 42.59 -22.40
CA ASN A 834 -75.52 43.98 -22.70
C ASN A 834 -74.43 44.16 -23.79
N LYS A 835 -74.18 43.18 -24.66
CA LYS A 835 -73.27 43.31 -25.80
C LYS A 835 -73.97 42.97 -27.12
N PRO A 836 -73.76 43.74 -28.20
CA PRO A 836 -74.34 43.44 -29.51
C PRO A 836 -73.64 42.26 -30.22
N GLU A 837 -72.52 41.80 -29.68
CA GLU A 837 -71.72 40.71 -30.23
C GLU A 837 -72.37 39.34 -29.97
N PRO A 838 -72.38 38.45 -30.99
CA PRO A 838 -72.82 37.07 -30.81
C PRO A 838 -71.98 36.32 -29.78
N ILE A 839 -72.62 35.62 -28.85
CA ILE A 839 -71.95 34.63 -28.00
C ILE A 839 -72.02 33.26 -28.66
N MET A 840 -70.96 32.49 -28.60
CA MET A 840 -70.88 31.16 -29.22
C MET A 840 -71.29 30.07 -28.22
N LEU A 841 -72.05 29.07 -28.69
CA LEU A 841 -72.46 27.93 -27.88
C LEU A 841 -71.21 27.08 -27.62
N PRO A 842 -70.80 26.88 -26.36
CA PRO A 842 -69.65 26.04 -26.07
C PRO A 842 -69.96 24.56 -26.36
N CYS A 843 -68.90 23.81 -26.64
CA CYS A 843 -68.98 22.35 -26.64
C CYS A 843 -69.14 21.88 -25.19
N LEU A 844 -70.38 21.53 -24.82
CA LEU A 844 -70.67 21.04 -23.48
C LEU A 844 -70.21 19.57 -23.35
N PRO A 845 -69.36 19.24 -22.37
CA PRO A 845 -68.91 17.86 -22.18
C PRO A 845 -70.08 16.96 -21.81
N ILE A 846 -70.06 15.72 -22.26
CA ILE A 846 -71.09 14.73 -21.91
C ILE A 846 -70.70 13.84 -20.72
N LYS A 847 -69.41 13.83 -20.39
CA LYS A 847 -68.81 13.07 -19.30
C LYS A 847 -67.46 13.71 -18.93
N ALA A 848 -67.11 13.70 -17.65
CA ALA A 848 -65.76 14.09 -17.22
C ALA A 848 -64.77 12.93 -17.48
N PRO A 849 -63.59 13.19 -18.07
CA PRO A 849 -62.52 12.20 -18.20
C PRO A 849 -62.03 11.70 -16.83
N PRO A 850 -61.62 10.43 -16.70
CA PRO A 850 -61.11 9.90 -15.45
C PRO A 850 -59.83 10.61 -15.01
N VAL A 851 -59.57 10.65 -13.70
CA VAL A 851 -58.28 11.09 -13.13
C VAL A 851 -57.12 10.39 -13.86
N PRO A 852 -56.12 11.14 -14.38
CA PRO A 852 -54.97 10.54 -15.04
C PRO A 852 -54.25 9.55 -14.13
N SER A 853 -53.97 8.36 -14.65
CA SER A 853 -53.32 7.30 -13.88
C SER A 853 -51.81 7.53 -13.81
N LEU A 854 -51.31 7.91 -12.65
CA LEU A 854 -49.89 7.75 -12.29
C LEU A 854 -49.71 6.32 -11.77
N HIS A 855 -48.78 5.55 -12.35
CA HIS A 855 -48.48 4.18 -11.89
C HIS A 855 -47.26 4.22 -10.96
N PRO A 856 -47.44 4.28 -9.63
CA PRO A 856 -46.33 4.50 -8.72
C PRO A 856 -45.36 3.32 -8.74
N ALA A 857 -45.87 2.10 -8.91
CA ALA A 857 -45.06 0.87 -8.93
C ALA A 857 -44.15 0.74 -10.17
N ALA A 858 -44.60 1.21 -11.33
CA ALA A 858 -43.81 1.19 -12.57
C ALA A 858 -42.71 2.26 -12.55
N ILE A 859 -42.97 3.41 -11.94
CA ILE A 859 -42.01 4.52 -11.82
C ILE A 859 -40.99 4.24 -10.69
N ARG A 860 -41.43 3.64 -9.58
CA ARG A 860 -40.57 3.19 -8.47
C ARG A 860 -39.62 2.05 -8.88
N THR A 861 -40.01 1.20 -9.83
CA THR A 861 -39.13 0.14 -10.36
C THR A 861 -38.13 0.66 -11.39
N ALA A 862 -38.44 1.72 -12.15
CA ALA A 862 -37.44 2.39 -13.00
C ALA A 862 -36.38 3.11 -12.15
N ALA A 863 -36.78 3.81 -11.09
CA ALA A 863 -35.86 4.49 -10.17
C ALA A 863 -34.95 3.54 -9.36
N ASN A 864 -35.34 2.26 -9.22
CA ASN A 864 -34.51 1.22 -8.59
C ASN A 864 -33.75 0.33 -9.59
N LYS A 865 -34.00 0.44 -10.91
CA LYS A 865 -33.37 -0.43 -11.94
C LYS A 865 -32.22 0.21 -12.70
N ASP A 866 -32.02 1.53 -12.58
CA ASP A 866 -30.90 2.24 -13.20
C ASP A 866 -29.69 2.42 -12.25
N ASN A 867 -29.59 1.61 -11.18
CA ASN A 867 -28.41 1.52 -10.29
C ASN A 867 -27.72 0.16 -10.39
#